data_AF-C4JLE2-F1
#
_entry.id   AF-C4JLE2-F1
#
_cell.length_a   1.000
_cell.length_b   1.000
_cell.length_c   1.000
_cell.angle_alpha   90.00
_cell.angle_beta   90.00
_cell.angle_gamma   90.00
#
_symmetry.space_group_name_H-M   'P 1'
#
loop_
_entity.id
_entity.type
_entity.pdbx_description
1 polymer ?
#
loop_
_entity_poly.entity_id
_entity_poly.type
_entity_poly.pdbx_seq_one_letter_code
_entity_poly.pdbx_strand_id
1 'polypeptide(L)'
;MAVSELIDHSPSHPTKAERLENASNVILIDNYDSFTWNIYQYLVLEGATVTVFRNDTISLEELIAKTPTQLVISPGPGHPDKDAGISKEAIQYFAGKIPILGVCMGEQCIIASFGGKVEVTGEILHGKTSPLKHDSKGVYLTLPPDLAVTRYHSLAGTHQTVPDCLEVTSWTELENGGGRGIIMGVRHKLWTVEGVQFHPESILTEHGRTMFRNFLNLTGGTWKEALSSRENQPHGASQPTASKAESILQKIYSHRKVAVDLQKSIPSQRPEDLQAAYDLGIAPTQISFPNRLRNSPFSLALMAEIKRASPSKGIISYSTCAPAQARKYAMAGASVISVLTEPEWFKGSLEDLRAVRQSLEGLPNRPAVLRKEFIFDEYQILEARLAGADTVLLIVKMLPVDLLTHLFEYSRSLNMEPLVEVNTAEEMAIAVRLGAQVIGVNNRDLTSFEVDLGTTSRLMDQVPQSTIVCALSGISGPKDVEAYRADGVKAILVGEALMRAKDTGVFVQNLLGSETELQAKVTSSLPLVKICGTRSANAARVAVEAGADLIGIILAEGRTRTVSDQVGLEISNVVKTTPRPATMDAYVQPMTCSLIGVDYFDHTSKLLRHPSRALLVGVFSNQPLSYIIAQQQKLGLDIVQLHGSEPIEWARLIPVPVIRKFSPGDNTLTKRGYHALPLLDSGVGGTGEMLSSPAVKKALEQDDGLRIILAGGLDSENVRATIKALGEQSPKVIAVDSKNPYSMTSTSFQFTFISPTRYYRFVSPVHPAPLPFPAVPRSIIQLISMGKTFARVNACIAGKFGAHADKIKQWVEGNGGTFSKDVTAGITHVICTETAFRKAVSTGNDYLPAPITPWSPRTNKNTVRAAKRIKGIKIVSVDWLEESLLSKTRRPKREKPYLWVTKMKAERKRELEKKLSLKGAGGTKPFSEFDDYHIYTDGLGHRYTAMLVRHSPFSKFRERHTIKIYESNALPHTYAAFVKYTRVGKSASDFLAPRGSTLETAISAFHKFFKAKSGIDWRERGEKTPPKKTVKGIELPPDEGWFEYTPETPPHVPPVSSLPPGYDEGAATEATIIMLQDAVKEMEPNEVRGVRGETQLSTTEA
;
A
#
# COMPACT_ATOMS: atom_id res chain seq x y z
N MET A 1 29.32 13.21 -9.17
CA MET A 1 28.22 13.22 -10.15
C MET A 1 26.93 13.35 -9.36
N ALA A 2 26.10 14.35 -9.65
CA ALA A 2 24.74 14.37 -9.14
C ALA A 2 23.92 13.31 -9.89
N VAL A 3 22.98 12.65 -9.22
CA VAL A 3 21.92 11.92 -9.90
C VAL A 3 20.91 12.98 -10.32
N SER A 4 20.73 13.21 -11.62
CA SER A 4 19.61 14.02 -12.09
C SER A 4 18.32 13.27 -11.73
N GLU A 5 17.41 13.94 -11.03
CA GLU A 5 16.10 13.36 -10.76
C GLU A 5 15.37 13.18 -12.10
N LEU A 6 15.03 11.93 -12.43
CA LEU A 6 14.24 11.61 -13.62
C LEU A 6 12.80 12.06 -13.34
N ILE A 7 12.41 13.18 -13.92
CA ILE A 7 11.05 13.73 -13.80
C ILE A 7 10.15 12.95 -14.74
N ASP A 8 9.06 12.42 -14.20
CA ASP A 8 8.00 11.76 -14.97
C ASP A 8 6.98 12.82 -15.39
N HIS A 9 6.89 13.07 -16.70
CA HIS A 9 5.97 13.99 -17.35
C HIS A 9 4.75 13.25 -17.95
N SER A 10 4.64 11.94 -17.75
CA SER A 10 3.46 11.18 -18.16
C SER A 10 2.24 11.54 -17.28
N PRO A 11 1.02 11.49 -17.83
CA PRO A 11 -0.15 11.95 -17.09
C PRO A 11 -0.61 10.92 -16.06
N SER A 12 -0.62 11.29 -14.78
CA SER A 12 -1.35 10.56 -13.73
C SER A 12 -2.85 10.87 -13.81
N HIS A 13 -3.66 9.85 -14.14
CA HIS A 13 -5.13 9.95 -14.30
C HIS A 13 -5.59 11.05 -15.30
N PRO A 14 -5.16 11.00 -16.58
CA PRO A 14 -5.49 12.01 -17.56
C PRO A 14 -7.00 12.13 -17.79
N THR A 15 -7.56 13.31 -17.51
CA THR A 15 -8.84 13.72 -18.10
C THR A 15 -8.72 13.67 -19.63
N LYS A 16 -9.65 12.95 -20.26
CA LYS A 16 -9.82 12.93 -21.71
C LYS A 16 -10.49 14.24 -22.13
N ALA A 17 -9.93 14.93 -23.12
CA ALA A 17 -10.53 16.11 -23.72
C ALA A 17 -11.84 15.77 -24.45
N GLU A 18 -12.68 16.77 -24.67
CA GLU A 18 -13.90 16.64 -25.48
C GLU A 18 -13.57 16.16 -26.91
N ARG A 19 -14.52 15.48 -27.57
CA ARG A 19 -14.27 14.87 -28.87
C ARG A 19 -14.15 15.95 -29.94
N LEU A 20 -12.97 16.10 -30.52
CA LEU A 20 -12.70 17.05 -31.59
C LEU A 20 -13.36 16.58 -32.89
N GLU A 21 -14.35 17.32 -33.41
CA GLU A 21 -15.06 17.00 -34.65
C GLU A 21 -14.11 16.92 -35.86
N ASN A 22 -13.14 17.82 -35.92
CA ASN A 22 -12.12 17.85 -36.96
C ASN A 22 -11.07 16.72 -36.84
N ALA A 23 -11.05 15.98 -35.71
CA ALA A 23 -10.22 14.79 -35.50
C ALA A 23 -11.08 13.52 -35.28
N SER A 24 -12.19 13.46 -36.00
CA SER A 24 -13.18 12.38 -35.94
C SER A 24 -12.73 11.07 -36.62
N ASN A 25 -11.64 11.07 -37.39
CA ASN A 25 -11.03 9.87 -37.97
C ASN A 25 -9.52 10.05 -38.24
N VAL A 26 -8.72 10.12 -37.17
CA VAL A 26 -7.26 10.12 -37.26
C VAL A 26 -6.78 8.71 -37.56
N ILE A 27 -5.91 8.55 -38.56
CA ILE A 27 -5.26 7.25 -38.83
C ILE A 27 -3.82 7.29 -38.33
N LEU A 28 -3.45 6.30 -37.52
CA LEU A 28 -2.10 6.05 -37.04
C LEU A 28 -1.52 4.83 -37.77
N ILE A 29 -0.46 5.04 -38.55
CA ILE A 29 0.31 3.94 -39.16
C ILE A 29 1.36 3.47 -38.15
N ASP A 30 1.21 2.22 -37.71
CA ASP A 30 2.11 1.49 -36.82
C ASP A 30 3.28 0.88 -37.63
N ASN A 31 4.46 1.42 -37.43
CA ASN A 31 5.74 0.90 -37.94
C ASN A 31 6.41 -0.08 -36.95
N TYR A 32 5.62 -0.85 -36.18
CA TYR A 32 6.08 -1.91 -35.27
C TYR A 32 6.94 -1.45 -34.08
N ASP A 33 6.77 -0.21 -33.59
CA ASP A 33 7.45 0.26 -32.38
C ASP A 33 6.67 -0.01 -31.08
N SER A 34 7.41 -0.17 -29.97
CA SER A 34 6.83 -0.35 -28.63
C SER A 34 6.01 0.83 -28.10
N PHE A 35 6.24 2.05 -28.61
CA PHE A 35 5.59 3.27 -28.15
C PHE A 35 4.39 3.71 -29.00
N THR A 36 4.04 3.01 -30.10
CA THR A 36 2.86 3.35 -30.92
C THR A 36 1.58 3.45 -30.08
N TRP A 37 1.42 2.60 -29.05
CA TRP A 37 0.26 2.65 -28.15
C TRP A 37 0.26 3.85 -27.18
N ASN A 38 1.43 4.43 -26.85
CA ASN A 38 1.50 5.68 -26.11
C ASN A 38 1.04 6.86 -27.00
N ILE A 39 1.40 6.86 -28.29
CA ILE A 39 0.92 7.85 -29.28
C ILE A 39 -0.61 7.73 -29.42
N TYR A 40 -1.12 6.52 -29.63
CA TYR A 40 -2.57 6.25 -29.64
C TYR A 40 -3.25 6.79 -28.38
N GLN A 41 -2.70 6.50 -27.20
CA GLN A 41 -3.25 6.96 -25.92
C GLN A 41 -3.26 8.48 -25.84
N TYR A 42 -2.17 9.17 -26.17
CA TYR A 42 -2.12 10.65 -26.10
C TYR A 42 -3.08 11.29 -27.11
N LEU A 43 -3.16 10.79 -28.34
CA LEU A 43 -4.13 11.28 -29.34
C LEU A 43 -5.58 11.12 -28.85
N VAL A 44 -5.96 9.95 -28.32
CA VAL A 44 -7.30 9.70 -27.78
C VAL A 44 -7.59 10.56 -26.53
N LEU A 45 -6.58 10.84 -25.70
CA LEU A 45 -6.71 11.74 -24.54
C LEU A 45 -6.85 13.22 -24.92
N GLU A 46 -6.34 13.63 -26.08
CA GLU A 46 -6.58 14.95 -26.69
C GLU A 46 -7.84 14.98 -27.59
N GLY A 47 -8.77 14.04 -27.40
CA GLY A 47 -10.10 14.10 -28.00
C GLY A 47 -10.23 13.46 -29.40
N ALA A 48 -9.14 12.94 -29.97
CA ALA A 48 -9.19 12.29 -31.28
C ALA A 48 -9.93 10.94 -31.26
N THR A 49 -10.45 10.57 -32.43
CA THR A 49 -10.88 9.20 -32.73
C THR A 49 -9.80 8.56 -33.58
N VAL A 50 -9.08 7.56 -33.06
CA VAL A 50 -7.89 7.01 -33.72
C VAL A 50 -8.13 5.59 -34.20
N THR A 51 -7.86 5.34 -35.48
CA THR A 51 -7.79 4.00 -36.09
C THR A 51 -6.32 3.64 -36.34
N VAL A 52 -5.88 2.45 -35.93
CA VAL A 52 -4.48 2.01 -36.08
C VAL A 52 -4.40 0.92 -37.14
N PHE A 53 -3.50 1.07 -38.11
CA PHE A 53 -3.14 0.04 -39.08
C PHE A 53 -1.62 -0.14 -39.07
N ARG A 54 -1.12 -1.36 -39.28
CA ARG A 54 0.32 -1.57 -39.48
C ARG A 54 0.71 -1.28 -40.91
N ASN A 55 1.95 -0.83 -41.08
CA ASN A 55 2.51 -0.39 -42.36
C ASN A 55 2.52 -1.43 -43.50
N ASP A 56 2.25 -2.71 -43.18
CA ASP A 56 2.17 -3.86 -44.08
C ASP A 56 0.77 -4.52 -44.12
N THR A 57 -0.24 -3.95 -43.45
CA THR A 57 -1.58 -4.56 -43.28
C THR A 57 -2.74 -3.83 -43.97
N ILE A 58 -2.48 -2.73 -44.66
CA ILE A 58 -3.48 -1.96 -45.41
C ILE A 58 -2.83 -1.43 -46.71
N SER A 59 -3.56 -1.46 -47.82
CA SER A 59 -3.10 -0.85 -49.08
C SER A 59 -3.28 0.68 -49.07
N LEU A 60 -2.61 1.39 -49.99
CA LEU A 60 -2.81 2.83 -50.14
C LEU A 60 -4.25 3.16 -50.56
N GLU A 61 -4.83 2.35 -51.45
CA GLU A 61 -6.20 2.48 -51.94
C GLU A 61 -7.22 2.24 -50.82
N GLU A 62 -6.99 1.24 -49.97
CA GLU A 62 -7.80 0.98 -48.78
C GLU A 62 -7.71 2.13 -47.77
N LEU A 63 -6.51 2.68 -47.55
CA LEU A 63 -6.25 3.81 -46.67
C LEU A 63 -6.95 5.09 -47.17
N ILE A 64 -6.95 5.33 -48.49
CA ILE A 64 -7.71 6.41 -49.14
C ILE A 64 -9.21 6.21 -48.91
N ALA A 65 -9.71 4.98 -49.09
CA ALA A 65 -11.11 4.63 -48.86
C ALA A 65 -11.55 4.73 -47.38
N LYS A 66 -10.63 4.88 -46.41
CA LYS A 66 -10.97 5.20 -45.01
C LYS A 66 -11.24 6.68 -44.76
N THR A 67 -10.97 7.58 -45.71
CA THR A 67 -11.13 9.04 -45.56
C THR A 67 -10.60 9.59 -44.22
N PRO A 68 -9.28 9.51 -43.95
CA PRO A 68 -8.68 10.10 -42.75
C PRO A 68 -8.89 11.62 -42.66
N THR A 69 -9.13 12.12 -41.45
CA THR A 69 -9.13 13.57 -41.14
C THR A 69 -7.71 14.09 -40.87
N GLN A 70 -6.85 13.25 -40.29
CA GLN A 70 -5.41 13.47 -40.09
C GLN A 70 -4.67 12.13 -40.22
N LEU A 71 -3.38 12.20 -40.56
CA LEU A 71 -2.48 11.04 -40.63
C LEU A 71 -1.34 11.19 -39.60
N VAL A 72 -1.04 10.12 -38.86
CA VAL A 72 0.11 10.05 -37.96
C VAL A 72 0.96 8.85 -38.32
N ILE A 73 2.26 9.04 -38.46
CA ILE A 73 3.24 7.99 -38.74
C ILE A 73 4.05 7.73 -37.48
N SER A 74 3.95 6.52 -36.92
CA SER A 74 4.63 6.17 -35.67
C SER A 74 6.15 6.04 -35.84
N PRO A 75 6.90 6.01 -34.71
CA PRO A 75 8.23 5.44 -34.67
C PRO A 75 8.25 4.01 -35.21
N GLY A 76 9.42 3.54 -35.63
CA GLY A 76 9.67 2.18 -36.07
C GLY A 76 11.16 1.85 -35.99
N PRO A 77 11.54 0.57 -35.85
CA PRO A 77 12.93 0.14 -35.98
C PRO A 77 13.33 0.07 -37.47
N GLY A 78 14.61 0.31 -37.76
CA GLY A 78 15.17 0.14 -39.12
C GLY A 78 15.42 1.45 -39.84
N HIS A 79 15.07 1.51 -41.13
CA HIS A 79 15.33 2.64 -42.03
C HIS A 79 14.06 2.98 -42.85
N PRO A 80 13.74 4.27 -43.07
CA PRO A 80 12.52 4.68 -43.78
C PRO A 80 12.38 4.10 -45.19
N ASP A 81 13.49 3.85 -45.89
CA ASP A 81 13.50 3.27 -47.24
C ASP A 81 13.35 1.74 -47.31
N LYS A 82 13.23 1.05 -46.17
CA LYS A 82 13.25 -0.43 -46.11
C LYS A 82 12.16 -1.01 -45.21
N ASP A 83 11.93 -0.40 -44.05
CA ASP A 83 11.19 -1.00 -42.94
C ASP A 83 9.86 -0.28 -42.66
N ALA A 84 9.59 0.84 -43.36
CA ALA A 84 8.45 1.72 -43.09
C ALA A 84 7.13 1.37 -43.81
N GLY A 85 7.10 0.28 -44.60
CA GLY A 85 5.93 -0.15 -45.37
C GLY A 85 5.32 1.00 -46.18
N ILE A 86 3.97 1.09 -46.20
CA ILE A 86 3.24 2.14 -46.95
C ILE A 86 3.38 3.57 -46.40
N SER A 87 4.18 3.81 -45.34
CA SER A 87 4.23 5.11 -44.67
C SER A 87 4.68 6.24 -45.61
N LYS A 88 5.61 5.96 -46.53
CA LYS A 88 6.17 6.97 -47.43
C LYS A 88 5.17 7.37 -48.52
N GLU A 89 4.50 6.38 -49.10
CA GLU A 89 3.45 6.50 -50.11
C GLU A 89 2.22 7.22 -49.52
N ALA A 90 1.86 6.89 -48.27
CA ALA A 90 0.81 7.59 -47.53
C ALA A 90 1.16 9.07 -47.31
N ILE A 91 2.39 9.40 -46.88
CA ILE A 91 2.84 10.81 -46.78
C ILE A 91 2.73 11.50 -48.14
N GLN A 92 3.25 10.90 -49.21
CA GLN A 92 3.23 11.48 -50.56
C GLN A 92 1.81 11.67 -51.11
N TYR A 93 0.88 10.77 -50.79
CA TYR A 93 -0.50 10.91 -51.21
C TYR A 93 -1.27 11.96 -50.41
N PHE A 94 -1.13 11.99 -49.08
CA PHE A 94 -1.96 12.82 -48.20
C PHE A 94 -1.41 14.24 -47.96
N ALA A 95 -0.13 14.49 -48.26
CA ALA A 95 0.45 15.83 -48.18
C ALA A 95 -0.30 16.78 -49.11
N GLY A 96 -0.62 17.98 -48.60
CA GLY A 96 -1.45 18.95 -49.32
C GLY A 96 -2.95 18.65 -49.31
N LYS A 97 -3.41 17.59 -48.62
CA LYS A 97 -4.84 17.23 -48.48
C LYS A 97 -5.32 17.25 -47.02
N ILE A 98 -4.51 16.74 -46.09
CA ILE A 98 -4.81 16.70 -44.65
C ILE A 98 -3.56 16.98 -43.81
N PRO A 99 -3.69 17.23 -42.48
CA PRO A 99 -2.55 17.32 -41.59
C PRO A 99 -1.84 15.97 -41.39
N ILE A 100 -0.50 15.99 -41.43
CA ILE A 100 0.36 14.82 -41.22
C ILE A 100 1.38 15.10 -40.11
N LEU A 101 1.49 14.18 -39.14
CA LEU A 101 2.52 14.18 -38.10
C LEU A 101 3.41 12.93 -38.20
N GLY A 102 4.72 13.11 -38.29
CA GLY A 102 5.69 12.02 -38.18
C GLY A 102 6.44 12.03 -36.85
N VAL A 103 6.55 10.88 -36.16
CA VAL A 103 7.32 10.77 -34.90
C VAL A 103 8.47 9.78 -35.07
N CYS A 104 9.69 10.18 -34.69
CA CYS A 104 10.95 9.46 -34.86
C CYS A 104 11.14 8.95 -36.31
N MET A 105 10.94 7.67 -36.60
CA MET A 105 10.99 7.16 -37.97
C MET A 105 9.91 7.79 -38.88
N GLY A 106 8.82 8.30 -38.32
CA GLY A 106 7.84 9.10 -39.07
C GLY A 106 8.41 10.42 -39.61
N GLU A 107 9.29 11.12 -38.88
CA GLU A 107 10.01 12.28 -39.43
C GLU A 107 10.98 11.82 -40.54
N GLN A 108 11.69 10.72 -40.31
CA GLN A 108 12.62 10.14 -41.28
C GLN A 108 11.89 9.75 -42.59
N CYS A 109 10.65 9.27 -42.51
CA CYS A 109 9.78 9.04 -43.66
C CYS A 109 9.37 10.35 -44.34
N ILE A 110 9.05 11.42 -43.60
CA ILE A 110 8.75 12.75 -44.19
C ILE A 110 9.96 13.28 -44.98
N ILE A 111 11.17 13.22 -44.40
CA ILE A 111 12.40 13.66 -45.06
C ILE A 111 12.67 12.82 -46.32
N ALA A 112 12.58 11.49 -46.22
CA ALA A 112 12.81 10.58 -47.35
C ALA A 112 11.75 10.71 -48.46
N SER A 113 10.48 10.94 -48.11
CA SER A 113 9.37 11.11 -49.08
C SER A 113 9.51 12.38 -49.92
N PHE A 114 10.25 13.39 -49.45
CA PHE A 114 10.57 14.61 -50.20
C PHE A 114 12.00 14.62 -50.80
N GLY A 115 12.71 13.48 -50.76
CA GLY A 115 14.00 13.30 -51.42
C GLY A 115 15.24 13.63 -50.57
N GLY A 116 15.06 13.88 -49.27
CA GLY A 116 16.18 14.06 -48.35
C GLY A 116 16.75 12.73 -47.87
N LYS A 117 17.93 12.77 -47.23
CA LYS A 117 18.58 11.56 -46.69
C LYS A 117 18.52 11.51 -45.18
N VAL A 118 18.44 10.27 -44.70
CA VAL A 118 18.54 9.89 -43.30
C VAL A 118 19.81 9.06 -43.15
N GLU A 119 20.72 9.49 -42.27
CA GLU A 119 22.04 8.89 -42.09
C GLU A 119 22.36 8.76 -40.60
N VAL A 120 23.45 8.05 -40.27
CA VAL A 120 23.83 7.75 -38.88
C VAL A 120 24.22 9.01 -38.13
N THR A 121 23.57 9.28 -36.99
CA THR A 121 24.00 10.34 -36.07
C THR A 121 25.29 9.90 -35.38
N GLY A 122 26.27 10.80 -35.30
CA GLY A 122 27.55 10.53 -34.61
C GLY A 122 27.41 10.20 -33.11
N GLU A 123 26.24 10.51 -32.54
CA GLU A 123 25.81 10.13 -31.19
C GLU A 123 24.69 9.09 -31.29
N ILE A 124 24.79 8.00 -30.52
CA ILE A 124 23.73 7.00 -30.34
C ILE A 124 23.06 7.26 -28.99
N LEU A 125 21.79 7.67 -29.00
CA LEU A 125 21.07 8.10 -27.79
C LEU A 125 19.72 7.38 -27.70
N HIS A 126 19.67 6.40 -26.78
CA HIS A 126 18.48 5.62 -26.43
C HIS A 126 18.08 5.89 -24.98
N GLY A 127 16.83 6.31 -24.75
CA GLY A 127 16.26 6.52 -23.42
C GLY A 127 16.95 7.66 -22.63
N LYS A 128 17.45 8.67 -23.33
CA LYS A 128 18.11 9.84 -22.74
C LYS A 128 17.36 11.12 -23.10
N THR A 129 17.34 12.07 -22.17
CA THR A 129 16.86 13.43 -22.41
C THR A 129 17.92 14.29 -23.10
N SER A 130 17.49 15.27 -23.88
CA SER A 130 18.33 16.36 -24.42
C SER A 130 17.54 17.67 -24.39
N PRO A 131 18.21 18.83 -24.24
CA PRO A 131 17.55 20.12 -24.43
C PRO A 131 17.19 20.32 -25.90
N LEU A 132 15.97 20.81 -26.15
CA LEU A 132 15.46 21.14 -27.47
C LEU A 132 15.31 22.67 -27.62
N LYS A 133 15.86 23.21 -28.70
CA LYS A 133 15.50 24.54 -29.23
C LYS A 133 14.49 24.37 -30.37
N HIS A 134 13.47 25.23 -30.44
CA HIS A 134 12.42 25.13 -31.46
C HIS A 134 11.84 26.49 -31.89
N ASP A 135 11.12 26.53 -33.02
CA ASP A 135 10.63 27.77 -33.66
C ASP A 135 9.30 28.34 -33.09
N SER A 136 8.76 27.72 -32.04
CA SER A 136 7.48 28.04 -31.38
C SER A 136 6.21 28.03 -32.26
N LYS A 137 6.26 27.39 -33.45
CA LYS A 137 5.11 27.22 -34.36
C LYS A 137 4.68 25.75 -34.45
N GLY A 138 3.58 25.47 -35.17
CA GLY A 138 3.12 24.11 -35.44
C GLY A 138 2.83 23.32 -34.16
N VAL A 139 3.36 22.10 -34.06
CA VAL A 139 3.32 21.27 -32.83
C VAL A 139 3.88 21.98 -31.60
N TYR A 140 4.76 22.98 -31.75
CA TYR A 140 5.37 23.71 -30.64
C TYR A 140 4.61 24.97 -30.20
N LEU A 141 3.42 25.22 -30.73
CA LEU A 141 2.62 26.39 -30.36
C LEU A 141 2.35 26.43 -28.85
N THR A 142 2.51 27.60 -28.22
CA THR A 142 2.40 27.83 -26.75
C THR A 142 3.42 27.12 -25.85
N LEU A 143 4.43 26.43 -26.41
CA LEU A 143 5.47 25.78 -25.59
C LEU A 143 6.59 26.75 -25.17
N PRO A 144 7.26 26.52 -24.02
CA PRO A 144 8.43 27.30 -23.63
C PRO A 144 9.62 27.01 -24.58
N PRO A 145 10.44 28.03 -24.94
CA PRO A 145 11.47 27.93 -26.00
C PRO A 145 12.66 27.00 -25.69
N ASP A 146 12.73 26.49 -24.47
CA ASP A 146 13.66 25.50 -23.97
C ASP A 146 12.84 24.41 -23.26
N LEU A 147 12.94 23.17 -23.73
CA LEU A 147 12.23 22.02 -23.15
C LEU A 147 13.04 20.73 -23.31
N ALA A 148 12.88 19.79 -22.37
CA ALA A 148 13.56 18.50 -22.37
C ALA A 148 12.82 17.45 -23.22
N VAL A 149 13.52 16.76 -24.13
CA VAL A 149 12.94 15.71 -24.97
C VAL A 149 13.69 14.39 -24.90
N THR A 150 12.96 13.27 -24.97
CA THR A 150 13.54 11.92 -24.93
C THR A 150 13.87 11.41 -26.33
N ARG A 151 15.10 10.90 -26.49
CA ARG A 151 15.66 10.43 -27.76
C ARG A 151 15.86 8.91 -27.74
N TYR A 152 15.48 8.25 -28.84
CA TYR A 152 15.64 6.80 -29.09
C TYR A 152 16.14 6.52 -30.51
N HIS A 153 17.16 7.24 -30.96
CA HIS A 153 17.63 7.17 -32.34
C HIS A 153 19.15 7.13 -32.48
N SER A 154 19.59 6.47 -33.56
CA SER A 154 20.94 6.45 -34.11
C SER A 154 20.99 6.93 -35.56
N LEU A 155 19.84 7.35 -36.10
CA LEU A 155 19.64 7.90 -37.44
C LEU A 155 18.93 9.25 -37.32
N ALA A 156 19.21 10.19 -38.21
CA ALA A 156 18.44 11.44 -38.37
C ALA A 156 18.61 12.01 -39.78
N GLY A 157 17.79 13.02 -40.12
CA GLY A 157 17.99 13.83 -41.32
C GLY A 157 19.29 14.64 -41.24
N THR A 158 19.98 14.83 -42.37
CA THR A 158 21.24 15.60 -42.42
C THR A 158 21.02 17.01 -43.00
N HIS A 159 21.64 18.03 -42.39
CA HIS A 159 21.54 19.45 -42.82
C HIS A 159 21.95 19.71 -44.27
N GLN A 160 22.71 18.80 -44.87
CA GLN A 160 23.18 18.84 -46.25
C GLN A 160 22.15 18.28 -47.25
N THR A 161 21.09 17.61 -46.77
CA THR A 161 20.13 16.89 -47.62
C THR A 161 18.66 17.16 -47.28
N VAL A 162 18.34 17.99 -46.28
CA VAL A 162 16.97 18.49 -46.09
C VAL A 162 16.51 19.20 -47.38
N PRO A 163 15.42 18.77 -48.04
CA PRO A 163 14.96 19.38 -49.28
C PRO A 163 14.47 20.82 -49.09
N ASP A 164 14.58 21.66 -50.13
CA ASP A 164 14.14 23.06 -50.08
C ASP A 164 12.65 23.27 -49.79
N CYS A 165 11.81 22.24 -49.93
CA CYS A 165 10.40 22.30 -49.53
C CYS A 165 10.19 22.14 -48.01
N LEU A 166 11.20 21.68 -47.26
CA LEU A 166 11.19 21.57 -45.81
C LEU A 166 11.95 22.74 -45.14
N GLU A 167 11.56 23.06 -43.91
CA GLU A 167 12.29 23.89 -42.95
C GLU A 167 12.58 23.08 -41.67
N VAL A 168 13.72 23.33 -41.04
CA VAL A 168 14.06 22.73 -39.73
C VAL A 168 13.37 23.54 -38.64
N THR A 169 12.55 22.88 -37.82
CA THR A 169 11.72 23.52 -36.78
C THR A 169 12.26 23.35 -35.38
N SER A 170 13.11 22.34 -35.14
CA SER A 170 13.79 22.16 -33.86
C SER A 170 15.12 21.40 -33.98
N TRP A 171 15.99 21.57 -32.99
CA TRP A 171 17.33 20.97 -32.96
C TRP A 171 17.87 20.79 -31.53
N THR A 172 18.82 19.87 -31.33
CA THR A 172 19.73 19.90 -30.16
C THR A 172 21.08 20.46 -30.58
N GLU A 173 21.76 21.14 -29.67
CA GLU A 173 23.19 21.44 -29.84
C GLU A 173 24.03 20.15 -29.70
N LEU A 174 25.27 20.18 -30.21
CA LEU A 174 26.24 19.08 -30.13
C LEU A 174 27.23 19.36 -28.99
N GLU A 175 27.59 18.35 -28.19
CA GLU A 175 28.46 18.53 -26.99
C GLU A 175 29.82 19.18 -27.29
N ASN A 176 30.30 19.08 -28.54
CA ASN A 176 31.59 19.64 -28.98
C ASN A 176 31.51 21.07 -29.57
N GLY A 177 30.34 21.72 -29.59
CA GLY A 177 30.16 23.14 -29.94
C GLY A 177 30.54 23.60 -31.37
N GLY A 178 30.96 22.69 -32.24
CA GLY A 178 31.62 23.02 -33.52
C GLY A 178 30.81 22.83 -34.81
N GLY A 179 29.48 22.77 -34.76
CA GLY A 179 28.67 22.50 -35.96
C GLY A 179 27.19 22.82 -35.81
N ARG A 180 26.43 22.68 -36.91
CA ARG A 180 24.96 22.75 -36.87
C ARG A 180 24.41 21.62 -36.00
N GLY A 181 23.44 21.94 -35.15
CA GLY A 181 22.82 21.00 -34.23
C GLY A 181 22.11 19.81 -34.90
N ILE A 182 21.89 18.73 -34.16
CA ILE A 182 21.13 17.56 -34.66
C ILE A 182 19.70 18.00 -34.95
N ILE A 183 19.18 17.68 -36.14
CA ILE A 183 17.80 17.98 -36.52
C ILE A 183 16.86 17.15 -35.64
N MET A 184 15.92 17.83 -34.99
CA MET A 184 14.94 17.23 -34.09
C MET A 184 13.49 17.44 -34.51
N GLY A 185 13.27 18.20 -35.59
CA GLY A 185 11.97 18.44 -36.18
C GLY A 185 12.09 19.16 -37.51
N VAL A 186 11.18 18.83 -38.44
CA VAL A 186 11.03 19.50 -39.74
C VAL A 186 9.57 19.79 -40.06
N ARG A 187 9.32 20.78 -40.90
CA ARG A 187 7.98 21.15 -41.40
C ARG A 187 8.05 21.44 -42.89
N HIS A 188 7.04 21.04 -43.64
CA HIS A 188 6.92 21.39 -45.05
C HIS A 188 6.37 22.82 -45.21
N LYS A 189 6.99 23.65 -46.06
CA LYS A 189 6.74 25.11 -46.12
C LYS A 189 5.35 25.52 -46.62
N LEU A 190 4.64 24.65 -47.35
CA LEU A 190 3.30 24.90 -47.90
C LEU A 190 2.22 24.03 -47.24
N TRP A 191 2.40 22.72 -47.32
CA TRP A 191 1.51 21.70 -46.78
C TRP A 191 1.63 21.47 -45.27
N THR A 192 0.52 21.11 -44.62
CA THR A 192 0.41 20.76 -43.19
C THR A 192 1.10 19.44 -42.83
N VAL A 193 2.40 19.35 -43.07
CA VAL A 193 3.24 18.18 -42.78
C VAL A 193 4.34 18.62 -41.83
N GLU A 194 4.40 17.99 -40.67
CA GLU A 194 5.39 18.29 -39.62
C GLU A 194 5.89 16.98 -38.99
N GLY A 195 7.15 16.95 -38.56
CA GLY A 195 7.78 15.78 -37.97
C GLY A 195 8.66 16.14 -36.78
N VAL A 196 8.83 15.19 -35.88
CA VAL A 196 9.69 15.29 -34.69
C VAL A 196 10.51 14.01 -34.48
N GLN A 197 11.82 14.12 -34.29
CA GLN A 197 12.76 12.99 -34.22
C GLN A 197 12.89 12.43 -32.79
N PHE A 198 12.52 13.23 -31.80
CA PHE A 198 12.31 12.78 -30.42
C PHE A 198 10.92 12.12 -30.27
N HIS A 199 10.62 11.65 -29.06
CA HIS A 199 9.36 10.96 -28.73
C HIS A 199 8.50 11.81 -27.78
N PRO A 200 7.51 12.58 -28.27
CA PRO A 200 6.56 13.31 -27.43
C PRO A 200 5.75 12.42 -26.47
N GLU A 201 5.56 11.15 -26.83
CA GLU A 201 4.84 10.14 -26.05
C GLU A 201 5.68 9.47 -24.94
N SER A 202 6.97 9.83 -24.85
CA SER A 202 7.87 9.29 -23.82
C SER A 202 7.72 10.02 -22.49
N ILE A 203 7.83 9.28 -21.39
CA ILE A 203 7.57 9.77 -20.03
C ILE A 203 8.57 10.84 -19.56
N LEU A 204 9.73 10.98 -20.21
CA LEU A 204 10.74 12.00 -19.88
C LEU A 204 10.72 13.20 -20.84
N THR A 205 9.69 13.31 -21.70
CA THR A 205 9.53 14.42 -22.66
C THR A 205 8.53 15.45 -22.13
N GLU A 206 8.96 16.70 -22.05
CA GLU A 206 8.12 17.80 -21.61
C GLU A 206 7.02 18.15 -22.64
N HIS A 207 5.84 18.48 -22.13
CA HIS A 207 4.68 18.99 -22.87
C HIS A 207 4.16 18.13 -24.04
N GLY A 208 4.53 16.85 -24.15
CA GLY A 208 4.17 15.98 -25.29
C GLY A 208 2.68 15.90 -25.63
N ARG A 209 1.77 15.88 -24.63
CA ARG A 209 0.32 15.98 -24.85
C ARG A 209 -0.08 17.26 -25.58
N THR A 210 0.54 18.40 -25.26
CA THR A 210 0.30 19.67 -25.95
C THR A 210 0.76 19.63 -27.40
N MET A 211 1.85 18.92 -27.73
CA MET A 211 2.30 18.75 -29.11
C MET A 211 1.25 18.01 -29.96
N PHE A 212 0.69 16.90 -29.45
CA PHE A 212 -0.40 16.20 -30.11
C PHE A 212 -1.68 17.05 -30.19
N ARG A 213 -2.05 17.78 -29.13
CA ARG A 213 -3.17 18.73 -29.14
C ARG A 213 -3.00 19.83 -30.19
N ASN A 214 -1.80 20.38 -30.35
CA ASN A 214 -1.50 21.40 -31.35
C ASN A 214 -1.68 20.86 -32.77
N PHE A 215 -1.23 19.62 -33.03
CA PHE A 215 -1.45 18.92 -34.29
C PHE A 215 -2.93 18.63 -34.56
N LEU A 216 -3.67 18.13 -33.56
CA LEU A 216 -5.10 17.81 -33.69
C LEU A 216 -5.97 19.05 -33.91
N ASN A 217 -5.48 20.25 -33.55
CA ASN A 217 -6.09 21.54 -33.86
C ASN A 217 -5.63 22.13 -35.22
N LEU A 218 -5.19 21.26 -36.15
CA LEU A 218 -4.95 21.61 -37.56
C LEU A 218 -6.07 21.01 -38.45
N THR A 219 -6.37 21.72 -39.55
CA THR A 219 -7.42 21.38 -40.52
C THR A 219 -7.02 21.83 -41.91
N GLY A 220 -7.42 21.08 -42.94
CA GLY A 220 -6.97 21.32 -44.32
C GLY A 220 -5.60 20.73 -44.61
N GLY A 221 -5.15 20.85 -45.85
CA GLY A 221 -3.90 20.32 -46.35
C GLY A 221 -2.77 21.33 -46.47
N THR A 222 -3.05 22.64 -46.36
CA THR A 222 -2.06 23.73 -46.40
C THR A 222 -2.05 24.57 -45.13
N TRP A 223 -0.90 25.16 -44.78
CA TRP A 223 -0.82 26.06 -43.62
C TRP A 223 -1.74 27.28 -43.79
N LYS A 224 -2.04 27.68 -45.03
CA LYS A 224 -3.01 28.74 -45.31
C LYS A 224 -4.42 28.33 -44.86
N GLU A 225 -4.86 27.11 -45.17
CA GLU A 225 -6.13 26.57 -44.69
C GLU A 225 -6.14 26.46 -43.16
N ALA A 226 -5.11 25.86 -42.57
CA ALA A 226 -5.01 25.63 -41.12
C ALA A 226 -4.88 26.90 -40.26
N LEU A 227 -4.54 28.04 -40.88
CA LEU A 227 -4.58 29.36 -40.26
C LEU A 227 -5.93 30.05 -40.50
N SER A 228 -6.45 30.05 -41.74
CA SER A 228 -7.75 30.68 -42.06
C SER A 228 -8.96 30.01 -41.38
N SER A 229 -8.86 28.72 -41.05
CA SER A 229 -9.87 28.02 -40.25
C SER A 229 -9.95 28.51 -38.81
N ARG A 230 -8.89 29.14 -38.29
CA ARG A 230 -8.86 29.77 -36.95
C ARG A 230 -9.44 31.19 -36.95
N GLU A 231 -9.47 31.85 -38.11
CA GLU A 231 -10.05 33.20 -38.29
C GLU A 231 -11.57 33.16 -38.50
N ASN A 232 -12.12 32.03 -38.96
CA ASN A 232 -13.55 31.86 -39.26
C ASN A 232 -14.39 31.18 -38.15
N GLN A 233 -13.81 30.89 -36.98
CA GLN A 233 -14.64 30.58 -35.81
C GLN A 233 -15.33 31.87 -35.30
N PRO A 234 -16.60 31.82 -34.86
CA PRO A 234 -17.29 33.01 -34.42
C PRO A 234 -16.58 33.64 -33.22
N HIS A 235 -16.34 34.95 -33.26
CA HIS A 235 -15.77 35.75 -32.16
C HIS A 235 -16.74 35.93 -30.97
N GLY A 236 -17.28 34.82 -30.45
CA GLY A 236 -17.91 34.72 -29.13
C GLY A 236 -16.88 34.64 -28.00
N ALA A 237 -15.62 34.31 -28.31
CA ALA A 237 -14.48 34.65 -27.46
C ALA A 237 -14.06 36.10 -27.76
N SER A 238 -14.45 37.01 -26.88
CA SER A 238 -14.01 38.41 -26.91
C SER A 238 -12.48 38.51 -26.89
N GLN A 239 -11.92 39.57 -27.47
CA GLN A 239 -10.61 40.04 -27.01
C GLN A 239 -10.61 40.14 -25.49
N PRO A 240 -9.53 39.77 -24.77
CA PRO A 240 -9.41 40.10 -23.36
C PRO A 240 -9.31 41.62 -23.23
N THR A 241 -10.45 42.27 -22.95
CA THR A 241 -10.64 43.72 -22.79
C THR A 241 -10.04 44.21 -21.46
N ALA A 242 -8.75 43.90 -21.26
CA ALA A 242 -8.10 43.86 -19.96
C ALA A 242 -8.94 43.09 -18.91
N SER A 243 -9.61 42.00 -19.34
CA SER A 243 -10.40 41.13 -18.47
C SER A 243 -9.56 40.72 -17.26
N LYS A 244 -9.98 41.12 -16.06
CA LYS A 244 -9.23 40.93 -14.80
C LYS A 244 -8.57 39.55 -14.79
N ALA A 245 -7.24 39.54 -14.76
CA ALA A 245 -6.46 38.32 -14.92
C ALA A 245 -6.98 37.25 -13.93
N GLU A 246 -7.51 36.15 -14.47
CA GLU A 246 -8.21 35.14 -13.67
C GLU A 246 -7.29 34.67 -12.54
N SER A 247 -7.74 34.90 -11.30
CA SER A 247 -6.90 34.72 -10.13
C SER A 247 -6.51 33.26 -9.94
N ILE A 248 -5.35 33.02 -9.35
CA ILE A 248 -4.89 31.66 -9.05
C ILE A 248 -5.90 30.96 -8.12
N LEU A 249 -6.57 31.69 -7.22
CA LEU A 249 -7.66 31.17 -6.40
C LEU A 249 -8.83 30.64 -7.26
N GLN A 250 -9.30 31.39 -8.25
CA GLN A 250 -10.37 30.95 -9.16
C GLN A 250 -9.96 29.71 -9.97
N LYS A 251 -8.72 29.67 -10.46
CA LYS A 251 -8.18 28.50 -11.20
C LYS A 251 -8.14 27.24 -10.34
N ILE A 252 -7.68 27.34 -9.10
CA ILE A 252 -7.68 26.22 -8.15
C ILE A 252 -9.11 25.79 -7.84
N TYR A 253 -10.02 26.73 -7.56
CA TYR A 253 -11.42 26.46 -7.25
C TYR A 253 -12.13 25.73 -8.40
N SER A 254 -12.09 26.26 -9.62
CA SER A 254 -12.74 25.68 -10.80
C SER A 254 -12.23 24.28 -11.10
N HIS A 255 -10.91 24.05 -11.02
CA HIS A 255 -10.33 22.73 -11.21
C HIS A 255 -10.69 21.75 -10.09
N ARG A 256 -10.64 22.19 -8.82
CA ARG A 256 -10.99 21.35 -7.68
C ARG A 256 -12.47 20.98 -7.67
N LYS A 257 -13.36 21.85 -8.15
CA LYS A 257 -14.79 21.54 -8.33
C LYS A 257 -15.00 20.36 -9.28
N VAL A 258 -14.46 20.44 -10.50
CA VAL A 258 -14.52 19.33 -11.47
C VAL A 258 -13.93 18.04 -10.88
N ALA A 259 -12.82 18.13 -10.15
CA ALA A 259 -12.21 16.97 -9.50
C ALA A 259 -13.07 16.37 -8.37
N VAL A 260 -13.79 17.18 -7.59
CA VAL A 260 -14.72 16.73 -6.53
C VAL A 260 -15.99 16.12 -7.14
N ASP A 261 -16.55 16.72 -8.19
CA ASP A 261 -17.75 16.19 -8.86
C ASP A 261 -17.46 14.84 -9.55
N LEU A 262 -16.27 14.66 -10.13
CA LEU A 262 -15.80 13.35 -10.59
C LEU A 262 -15.62 12.38 -9.40
N GLN A 263 -15.01 12.81 -8.31
CA GLN A 263 -14.75 11.98 -7.12
C GLN A 263 -16.04 11.45 -6.49
N LYS A 264 -17.09 12.27 -6.41
CA LYS A 264 -18.44 11.93 -5.91
C LYS A 264 -19.15 10.83 -6.72
N SER A 265 -18.64 10.47 -7.91
CA SER A 265 -19.15 9.34 -8.71
C SER A 265 -18.43 8.01 -8.44
N ILE A 266 -17.29 8.02 -7.74
CA ILE A 266 -16.47 6.83 -7.52
C ILE A 266 -17.08 5.98 -6.39
N PRO A 267 -17.37 4.68 -6.59
CA PRO A 267 -17.85 3.82 -5.52
C PRO A 267 -16.92 3.80 -4.30
N SER A 268 -17.48 3.80 -3.09
CA SER A 268 -16.84 4.08 -1.78
C SER A 268 -16.45 5.54 -1.53
N GLN A 269 -16.71 6.44 -2.47
CA GLN A 269 -16.51 7.90 -2.37
C GLN A 269 -17.74 8.68 -2.87
N ARG A 270 -18.90 8.04 -2.96
CA ARG A 270 -20.18 8.72 -3.20
C ARG A 270 -20.71 9.32 -1.89
N PRO A 271 -21.49 10.41 -1.91
CA PRO A 271 -22.05 11.00 -0.69
C PRO A 271 -22.78 10.00 0.21
N GLU A 272 -23.55 9.08 -0.36
CA GLU A 272 -24.27 8.02 0.35
C GLU A 272 -23.34 6.94 0.94
N ASP A 273 -22.20 6.64 0.29
CA ASP A 273 -21.19 5.73 0.82
C ASP A 273 -20.48 6.35 2.04
N LEU A 274 -20.20 7.66 1.97
CA LEU A 274 -19.60 8.39 3.09
C LEU A 274 -20.57 8.55 4.26
N GLN A 275 -21.84 8.86 4.01
CA GLN A 275 -22.84 8.96 5.06
C GLN A 275 -23.04 7.63 5.78
N ALA A 276 -23.20 6.53 5.03
CA ALA A 276 -23.27 5.18 5.61
C ALA A 276 -22.01 4.82 6.43
N ALA A 277 -20.81 5.24 5.99
CA ALA A 277 -19.59 5.06 6.77
C ALA A 277 -19.54 5.89 8.06
N TYR A 278 -20.12 7.09 8.06
CA TYR A 278 -20.23 7.93 9.24
C TYR A 278 -21.25 7.38 10.24
N ASP A 279 -22.43 6.95 9.77
CA ASP A 279 -23.51 6.37 10.59
C ASP A 279 -23.10 5.05 11.26
N LEU A 280 -22.20 4.29 10.61
CA LEU A 280 -21.54 3.11 11.19
C LEU A 280 -20.49 3.44 12.27
N GLY A 281 -20.27 4.72 12.60
CA GLY A 281 -19.33 5.16 13.63
C GLY A 281 -17.86 4.99 13.27
N ILE A 282 -17.50 4.93 11.98
CA ILE A 282 -16.13 4.66 11.51
C ILE A 282 -15.20 5.87 11.72
N ALA A 283 -15.75 7.08 11.83
CA ALA A 283 -14.98 8.31 11.96
C ALA A 283 -14.11 8.34 13.25
N PRO A 284 -12.77 8.58 13.16
CA PRO A 284 -11.89 8.60 14.32
C PRO A 284 -12.30 9.59 15.41
N THR A 285 -11.83 9.38 16.65
CA THR A 285 -12.11 10.26 17.79
C THR A 285 -11.58 11.68 17.56
N GLN A 286 -12.50 12.65 17.55
CA GLN A 286 -12.26 14.07 17.37
C GLN A 286 -11.93 14.75 18.71
N ILE A 287 -11.20 15.87 18.67
CA ILE A 287 -11.00 16.78 19.80
C ILE A 287 -11.38 18.22 19.44
N SER A 288 -11.95 18.96 20.39
CA SER A 288 -12.34 20.36 20.20
C SER A 288 -11.16 21.25 19.84
N PHE A 289 -11.12 21.69 18.58
CA PHE A 289 -10.10 22.60 18.02
C PHE A 289 -9.94 23.92 18.80
N PRO A 290 -11.02 24.67 19.15
CA PRO A 290 -10.91 25.88 19.97
C PRO A 290 -10.29 25.61 21.35
N ASN A 291 -10.69 24.52 22.00
CA ASN A 291 -10.15 24.17 23.32
C ASN A 291 -8.69 23.68 23.25
N ARG A 292 -8.28 23.06 22.13
CA ARG A 292 -6.88 22.69 21.88
C ARG A 292 -5.99 23.91 21.62
N LEU A 293 -6.52 24.99 21.04
CA LEU A 293 -5.83 26.29 20.97
C LEU A 293 -5.76 26.98 22.34
N ARG A 294 -6.87 27.06 23.08
CA ARG A 294 -6.93 27.69 24.43
C ARG A 294 -5.98 27.02 25.44
N ASN A 295 -5.85 25.69 25.41
CA ASN A 295 -5.00 24.93 26.33
C ASN A 295 -3.56 24.72 25.81
N SER A 296 -3.01 25.70 25.10
CA SER A 296 -1.65 25.67 24.52
C SER A 296 -0.54 25.62 25.60
N PRO A 297 0.59 24.90 25.38
CA PRO A 297 1.78 25.01 26.22
C PRO A 297 2.44 26.40 26.23
N PHE A 298 2.17 27.21 25.21
CA PHE A 298 2.73 28.55 25.03
C PHE A 298 1.60 29.59 24.98
N SER A 299 1.89 30.83 25.38
CA SER A 299 0.96 31.97 25.34
C SER A 299 0.36 32.25 23.95
N LEU A 300 1.03 31.77 22.90
CA LEU A 300 0.57 31.78 21.52
C LEU A 300 0.63 30.35 20.96
N ALA A 301 -0.51 29.84 20.47
CA ALA A 301 -0.60 28.46 19.98
C ALA A 301 0.01 28.30 18.57
N LEU A 302 0.81 27.26 18.36
CA LEU A 302 1.35 26.94 17.03
C LEU A 302 0.44 25.99 16.25
N MET A 303 0.13 26.39 15.02
CA MET A 303 -0.49 25.58 13.98
C MET A 303 0.59 25.25 12.92
N ALA A 304 1.18 24.06 13.00
CA ALA A 304 2.29 23.67 12.14
C ALA A 304 1.78 23.03 10.84
N GLU A 305 2.15 23.60 9.68
CA GLU A 305 1.61 23.23 8.37
C GLU A 305 2.56 22.34 7.55
N ILE A 306 2.05 21.21 7.06
CA ILE A 306 2.77 20.25 6.23
C ILE A 306 2.39 20.50 4.76
N LYS A 307 3.38 20.85 3.93
CA LYS A 307 3.14 21.37 2.57
C LYS A 307 4.27 21.00 1.60
N ARG A 308 4.00 20.12 0.62
CA ARG A 308 5.02 19.70 -0.36
C ARG A 308 5.32 20.77 -1.41
N ALA A 309 4.33 21.55 -1.82
CA ALA A 309 4.43 22.62 -2.81
C ALA A 309 3.53 23.82 -2.49
N SER A 310 3.69 24.95 -3.19
CA SER A 310 2.71 26.05 -3.18
C SER A 310 2.71 26.82 -4.51
N PRO A 311 1.57 27.42 -4.92
CA PRO A 311 1.48 28.19 -6.17
C PRO A 311 2.57 29.26 -6.36
N SER A 312 2.99 29.93 -5.28
CA SER A 312 3.96 31.03 -5.32
C SER A 312 5.43 30.61 -5.23
N LYS A 313 5.74 29.33 -5.00
CA LYS A 313 7.13 28.83 -4.79
C LYS A 313 7.44 27.47 -5.42
N GLY A 314 6.49 26.86 -6.14
CA GLY A 314 6.66 25.51 -6.68
C GLY A 314 6.85 24.46 -5.59
N ILE A 315 7.69 23.46 -5.85
CA ILE A 315 7.99 22.37 -4.91
C ILE A 315 8.92 22.87 -3.78
N ILE A 316 8.48 22.70 -2.54
CA ILE A 316 9.22 23.02 -1.32
C ILE A 316 9.98 21.78 -0.82
N SER A 317 9.30 20.63 -0.77
CA SER A 317 9.90 19.33 -0.40
C SER A 317 8.97 18.18 -0.79
N TYR A 318 9.16 17.62 -1.99
CA TYR A 318 8.33 16.52 -2.50
C TYR A 318 8.50 15.23 -1.67
N SER A 319 9.72 14.96 -1.19
CA SER A 319 10.06 13.80 -0.37
C SER A 319 9.58 13.87 1.10
N THR A 320 8.81 14.89 1.48
CA THR A 320 8.27 15.02 2.85
C THR A 320 7.27 13.90 3.17
N CYS A 321 7.64 13.09 4.16
CA CYS A 321 6.76 12.10 4.80
C CYS A 321 5.88 12.79 5.86
N ALA A 322 4.65 13.15 5.47
CA ALA A 322 3.70 13.87 6.32
C ALA A 322 3.49 13.25 7.72
N PRO A 323 3.21 11.95 7.90
CA PRO A 323 3.02 11.38 9.24
C PRO A 323 4.26 11.48 10.14
N ALA A 324 5.47 11.39 9.58
CA ALA A 324 6.71 11.57 10.34
C ALA A 324 6.91 13.04 10.74
N GLN A 325 6.60 13.97 9.84
CA GLN A 325 6.74 15.40 10.11
C GLN A 325 5.69 15.90 11.13
N ALA A 326 4.45 15.40 11.08
CA ALA A 326 3.42 15.66 12.08
C ALA A 326 3.85 15.24 13.49
N ARG A 327 4.50 14.07 13.63
CA ARG A 327 5.04 13.65 14.94
C ARG A 327 6.14 14.59 15.44
N LYS A 328 7.05 15.08 14.58
CA LYS A 328 8.05 16.09 14.98
C LYS A 328 7.39 17.37 15.48
N TYR A 329 6.40 17.89 14.76
CA TYR A 329 5.67 19.10 15.16
C TYR A 329 4.90 18.91 16.48
N ALA A 330 4.27 17.74 16.68
CA ALA A 330 3.58 17.42 17.94
C ALA A 330 4.55 17.35 19.14
N MET A 331 5.72 16.72 18.98
CA MET A 331 6.76 16.68 20.04
C MET A 331 7.41 18.05 20.28
N ALA A 332 7.46 18.93 19.26
CA ALA A 332 7.88 20.32 19.42
C ALA A 332 6.81 21.22 20.09
N GLY A 333 5.63 20.70 20.42
CA GLY A 333 4.57 21.44 21.11
C GLY A 333 3.59 22.21 20.21
N ALA A 334 3.51 21.89 18.91
CA ALA A 334 2.42 22.37 18.07
C ALA A 334 1.06 21.92 18.64
N SER A 335 0.10 22.84 18.73
CA SER A 335 -1.27 22.53 19.18
C SER A 335 -2.18 22.10 18.03
N VAL A 336 -1.82 22.41 16.78
CA VAL A 336 -2.55 21.98 15.58
C VAL A 336 -1.56 21.54 14.51
N ILE A 337 -1.89 20.48 13.76
CA ILE A 337 -1.21 20.11 12.52
C ILE A 337 -2.14 20.47 11.36
N SER A 338 -1.73 21.42 10.52
CA SER A 338 -2.39 21.76 9.26
C SER A 338 -1.86 20.85 8.16
N VAL A 339 -2.75 20.11 7.50
CA VAL A 339 -2.40 19.18 6.41
C VAL A 339 -3.04 19.68 5.12
N LEU A 340 -2.20 20.03 4.14
CA LEU A 340 -2.67 20.29 2.79
C LEU A 340 -3.13 18.96 2.17
N THR A 341 -4.38 18.89 1.74
CA THR A 341 -4.94 17.71 1.04
C THR A 341 -5.14 17.93 -0.46
N GLU A 342 -4.99 19.17 -0.93
CA GLU A 342 -5.10 19.56 -2.33
C GLU A 342 -3.94 18.95 -3.18
N PRO A 343 -4.24 18.17 -4.24
CA PRO A 343 -3.23 17.35 -4.91
C PRO A 343 -2.41 18.05 -6.01
N GLU A 344 -2.87 19.16 -6.62
CA GLU A 344 -2.21 19.70 -7.81
C GLU A 344 -1.25 20.85 -7.58
N TRP A 345 -1.62 21.85 -6.77
CA TRP A 345 -0.79 23.01 -6.46
C TRP A 345 0.00 22.86 -5.16
N PHE A 346 -0.54 22.09 -4.20
CA PHE A 346 0.11 21.84 -2.91
C PHE A 346 0.76 20.46 -2.80
N LYS A 347 0.49 19.55 -3.75
CA LYS A 347 0.92 18.14 -3.79
C LYS A 347 0.63 17.39 -2.46
N GLY A 348 -0.55 17.64 -1.91
CA GLY A 348 -1.13 16.96 -0.75
C GLY A 348 -2.00 15.76 -1.14
N SER A 349 -2.61 15.11 -0.14
CA SER A 349 -3.61 14.06 -0.36
C SER A 349 -4.49 13.84 0.87
N LEU A 350 -5.66 13.23 0.70
CA LEU A 350 -6.49 12.77 1.82
C LEU A 350 -5.81 11.64 2.61
N GLU A 351 -4.97 10.85 1.95
CA GLU A 351 -4.13 9.81 2.54
C GLU A 351 -3.08 10.39 3.49
N ASP A 352 -2.52 11.58 3.21
CA ASP A 352 -1.66 12.30 4.15
C ASP A 352 -2.44 12.69 5.42
N LEU A 353 -3.67 13.18 5.29
CA LEU A 353 -4.53 13.52 6.44
C LEU A 353 -4.82 12.27 7.31
N ARG A 354 -5.19 11.16 6.67
CA ARG A 354 -5.40 9.85 7.32
C ARG A 354 -4.13 9.35 8.03
N ALA A 355 -2.99 9.39 7.35
CA ALA A 355 -1.71 8.94 7.89
C ALA A 355 -1.22 9.84 9.03
N VAL A 356 -1.38 11.16 8.92
CA VAL A 356 -1.08 12.13 9.99
C VAL A 356 -1.94 11.87 11.22
N ARG A 357 -3.27 11.71 11.07
CA ARG A 357 -4.13 11.41 12.23
C ARG A 357 -3.73 10.09 12.88
N GLN A 358 -3.39 9.06 12.10
CA GLN A 358 -2.91 7.76 12.62
C GLN A 358 -1.56 7.86 13.32
N SER A 359 -0.62 8.68 12.84
CA SER A 359 0.72 8.83 13.46
C SER A 359 0.69 9.56 14.80
N LEU A 360 -0.39 10.31 15.07
CA LEU A 360 -0.68 11.00 16.32
C LEU A 360 -1.47 10.13 17.33
N GLU A 361 -1.83 8.89 16.99
CA GLU A 361 -2.63 8.03 17.88
C GLU A 361 -1.89 7.65 19.17
N GLY A 362 -2.64 7.71 20.27
CA GLY A 362 -2.13 7.43 21.61
C GLY A 362 -1.27 8.54 22.22
N LEU A 363 -0.92 9.61 21.50
CA LEU A 363 -0.19 10.74 22.09
C LEU A 363 -1.09 11.43 23.15
N PRO A 364 -0.64 11.55 24.42
CA PRO A 364 -1.35 12.34 25.41
C PRO A 364 -1.34 13.81 24.97
N ASN A 365 -2.49 14.48 25.07
CA ASN A 365 -2.68 15.85 24.58
C ASN A 365 -2.27 16.04 23.09
N ARG A 366 -2.64 15.10 22.20
CA ARG A 366 -2.37 15.21 20.76
C ARG A 366 -2.83 16.56 20.19
N PRO A 367 -2.13 17.13 19.19
CA PRO A 367 -2.64 18.28 18.46
C PRO A 367 -3.94 17.95 17.72
N ALA A 368 -4.72 19.00 17.45
CA ALA A 368 -5.85 18.92 16.52
C ALA A 368 -5.33 18.82 15.07
N VAL A 369 -6.08 18.17 14.19
CA VAL A 369 -5.74 18.00 12.77
C VAL A 369 -6.67 18.86 11.92
N LEU A 370 -6.10 19.82 11.18
CA LEU A 370 -6.82 20.71 10.27
C LEU A 370 -6.67 20.19 8.83
N ARG A 371 -7.79 19.90 8.15
CA ARG A 371 -7.80 19.77 6.69
C ARG A 371 -7.69 21.16 6.07
N LYS A 372 -6.57 21.44 5.41
CA LYS A 372 -6.32 22.69 4.69
C LYS A 372 -6.56 22.46 3.20
N GLU A 373 -7.73 22.89 2.73
CA GLU A 373 -8.20 22.71 1.36
C GLU A 373 -9.20 23.81 0.98
N PHE A 374 -9.48 23.94 -0.32
CA PHE A 374 -10.55 24.76 -0.86
C PHE A 374 -11.86 23.97 -0.78
N ILE A 375 -12.62 24.18 0.30
CA ILE A 375 -13.87 23.48 0.61
C ILE A 375 -15.07 24.29 0.15
N PHE A 376 -15.97 23.66 -0.60
CA PHE A 376 -17.18 24.26 -1.18
C PHE A 376 -18.38 23.30 -1.25
N ASP A 377 -18.25 22.08 -0.72
CA ASP A 377 -19.26 21.02 -0.73
C ASP A 377 -19.24 20.27 0.61
N GLU A 378 -20.41 19.92 1.16
CA GLU A 378 -20.55 19.13 2.40
C GLU A 378 -19.78 17.79 2.30
N TYR A 379 -19.71 17.21 1.09
CA TYR A 379 -18.92 16.04 0.76
C TYR A 379 -17.48 16.14 1.29
N GLN A 380 -16.81 17.27 1.07
CA GLN A 380 -15.41 17.47 1.50
C GLN A 380 -15.27 17.55 3.03
N ILE A 381 -16.32 18.00 3.72
CA ILE A 381 -16.34 18.13 5.19
C ILE A 381 -16.59 16.75 5.83
N LEU A 382 -17.54 15.96 5.29
CA LEU A 382 -17.80 14.59 5.71
C LEU A 382 -16.58 13.68 5.44
N GLU A 383 -15.98 13.81 4.26
CA GLU A 383 -14.74 13.15 3.88
C GLU A 383 -13.58 13.49 4.83
N ALA A 384 -13.45 14.77 5.22
CA ALA A 384 -12.47 15.21 6.21
C ALA A 384 -12.70 14.57 7.58
N ARG A 385 -13.96 14.54 8.04
CA ARG A 385 -14.35 13.96 9.33
C ARG A 385 -14.03 12.46 9.38
N LEU A 386 -14.31 11.72 8.31
CA LEU A 386 -14.00 10.30 8.15
C LEU A 386 -12.49 10.04 8.01
N ALA A 387 -11.75 10.92 7.34
CA ALA A 387 -10.29 10.88 7.30
C ALA A 387 -9.63 11.21 8.66
N GLY A 388 -10.40 11.74 9.61
CA GLY A 388 -9.95 12.00 10.97
C GLY A 388 -9.42 13.42 11.21
N ALA A 389 -9.88 14.40 10.43
CA ALA A 389 -9.77 15.81 10.80
C ALA A 389 -10.54 16.12 12.08
N ASP A 390 -10.08 17.12 12.81
CA ASP A 390 -10.78 17.73 13.95
C ASP A 390 -11.46 19.06 13.60
N THR A 391 -10.99 19.70 12.51
CA THR A 391 -11.45 20.98 11.97
C THR A 391 -11.12 21.08 10.47
N VAL A 392 -11.79 21.99 9.77
CA VAL A 392 -11.67 22.24 8.33
C VAL A 392 -11.50 23.73 8.05
N LEU A 393 -10.91 24.07 6.90
CA LEU A 393 -10.81 25.45 6.42
C LEU A 393 -12.08 25.86 5.66
N LEU A 394 -12.63 27.05 5.93
CA LEU A 394 -13.63 27.72 5.09
C LEU A 394 -13.12 29.11 4.73
N ILE A 395 -13.09 29.47 3.44
CA ILE A 395 -12.47 30.73 2.96
C ILE A 395 -13.58 31.71 2.56
N VAL A 396 -13.72 32.84 3.26
CA VAL A 396 -14.79 33.82 3.00
C VAL A 396 -14.66 34.43 1.61
N LYS A 397 -13.44 34.76 1.17
CA LYS A 397 -13.12 35.29 -0.17
C LYS A 397 -13.48 34.37 -1.35
N MET A 398 -13.83 33.10 -1.08
CA MET A 398 -14.14 32.07 -2.07
C MET A 398 -15.62 31.66 -2.09
N LEU A 399 -16.35 31.86 -0.99
CA LEU A 399 -17.68 31.27 -0.77
C LEU A 399 -18.77 32.35 -0.71
N PRO A 400 -19.88 32.21 -1.46
CA PRO A 400 -21.10 32.98 -1.22
C PRO A 400 -21.55 32.83 0.24
N VAL A 401 -22.06 33.90 0.85
CA VAL A 401 -22.34 33.95 2.30
C VAL A 401 -23.32 32.85 2.74
N ASP A 402 -24.31 32.52 1.91
CA ASP A 402 -25.29 31.46 2.21
C ASP A 402 -24.63 30.07 2.23
N LEU A 403 -23.76 29.79 1.24
CA LEU A 403 -22.99 28.54 1.17
C LEU A 403 -21.95 28.45 2.30
N LEU A 404 -21.28 29.55 2.63
CA LEU A 404 -20.38 29.64 3.79
C LEU A 404 -21.12 29.31 5.09
N THR A 405 -22.33 29.84 5.27
CA THR A 405 -23.16 29.62 6.46
C THR A 405 -23.57 28.14 6.55
N HIS A 406 -24.10 27.58 5.46
CA HIS A 406 -24.49 26.18 5.36
C HIS A 406 -23.32 25.21 5.66
N LEU A 407 -22.14 25.43 5.06
CA LEU A 407 -20.95 24.61 5.30
C LEU A 407 -20.40 24.75 6.73
N PHE A 408 -20.52 25.93 7.34
CA PHE A 408 -20.13 26.17 8.73
C PHE A 408 -21.05 25.44 9.72
N GLU A 409 -22.37 25.51 9.50
CA GLU A 409 -23.36 24.77 10.29
C GLU A 409 -23.21 23.26 10.13
N TYR A 410 -23.03 22.76 8.90
CA TYR A 410 -22.77 21.34 8.65
C TYR A 410 -21.52 20.84 9.36
N SER A 411 -20.40 21.56 9.27
CA SER A 411 -19.16 21.22 9.98
C SER A 411 -19.37 21.16 11.50
N ARG A 412 -20.13 22.11 12.07
CA ARG A 412 -20.46 22.13 13.50
C ARG A 412 -21.40 20.99 13.91
N SER A 413 -22.28 20.52 13.03
CA SER A 413 -23.09 19.30 13.26
C SER A 413 -22.21 18.04 13.42
N LEU A 414 -21.10 17.97 12.69
CA LEU A 414 -20.06 16.93 12.81
C LEU A 414 -19.09 17.19 13.99
N ASN A 415 -19.42 18.13 14.89
CA ASN A 415 -18.63 18.63 16.03
C ASN A 415 -17.30 19.33 15.66
N MET A 416 -17.08 19.64 14.37
CA MET A 416 -15.89 20.32 13.88
C MET A 416 -16.13 21.83 13.75
N GLU A 417 -15.67 22.62 14.72
CA GLU A 417 -15.62 24.08 14.57
C GLU A 417 -14.60 24.44 13.46
N PRO A 418 -14.99 25.16 12.39
CA PRO A 418 -14.07 25.51 11.30
C PRO A 418 -13.01 26.54 11.70
N LEU A 419 -11.93 26.58 10.93
CA LEU A 419 -11.10 27.77 10.78
C LEU A 419 -11.67 28.61 9.63
N VAL A 420 -12.31 29.74 9.96
CA VAL A 420 -12.84 30.67 8.95
C VAL A 420 -11.72 31.62 8.52
N GLU A 421 -11.28 31.55 7.27
CA GLU A 421 -10.16 32.32 6.71
C GLU A 421 -10.65 33.63 6.06
N VAL A 422 -10.06 34.75 6.47
CA VAL A 422 -10.38 36.12 6.06
C VAL A 422 -9.10 36.90 5.73
N ASN A 423 -9.24 37.96 4.93
CA ASN A 423 -8.17 38.86 4.52
C ASN A 423 -8.56 40.35 4.63
N THR A 424 -9.85 40.70 4.60
CA THR A 424 -10.34 42.09 4.69
C THR A 424 -11.28 42.34 5.89
N ALA A 425 -11.65 43.60 6.12
CA ALA A 425 -12.59 44.00 7.17
C ALA A 425 -14.01 43.49 6.90
N GLU A 426 -14.44 43.48 5.63
CA GLU A 426 -15.74 42.99 5.19
C GLU A 426 -15.84 41.47 5.40
N GLU A 427 -14.77 40.75 5.07
CA GLU A 427 -14.64 39.31 5.33
C GLU A 427 -14.62 38.99 6.83
N MET A 428 -13.92 39.80 7.63
CA MET A 428 -13.90 39.70 9.09
C MET A 428 -15.31 39.92 9.69
N ALA A 429 -16.04 40.95 9.25
CA ALA A 429 -17.40 41.22 9.70
C ALA A 429 -18.39 40.08 9.36
N ILE A 430 -18.18 39.39 8.22
CA ILE A 430 -18.93 38.17 7.87
C ILE A 430 -18.60 37.04 8.85
N ALA A 431 -17.32 36.76 9.11
CA ALA A 431 -16.88 35.69 10.01
C ALA A 431 -17.31 35.91 11.47
N VAL A 432 -17.32 37.16 11.94
CA VAL A 432 -17.83 37.53 13.28
C VAL A 432 -19.36 37.37 13.33
N ARG A 433 -20.11 37.81 12.31
CA ARG A 433 -21.58 37.64 12.25
C ARG A 433 -22.00 36.16 12.16
N LEU A 434 -21.17 35.32 11.53
CA LEU A 434 -21.35 33.86 11.48
C LEU A 434 -21.14 33.18 12.85
N GLY A 435 -20.57 33.88 13.83
CA GLY A 435 -20.32 33.35 15.17
C GLY A 435 -19.14 32.41 15.27
N ALA A 436 -18.17 32.51 14.35
CA ALA A 436 -16.98 31.66 14.34
C ALA A 436 -16.13 31.84 15.61
N GLN A 437 -15.82 30.73 16.31
CA GLN A 437 -14.94 30.77 17.48
C GLN A 437 -13.46 30.89 17.11
N VAL A 438 -13.08 30.58 15.87
CA VAL A 438 -11.70 30.65 15.38
C VAL A 438 -11.66 31.29 14.00
N ILE A 439 -10.99 32.44 13.89
CA ILE A 439 -10.86 33.20 12.65
C ILE A 439 -9.38 33.29 12.27
N GLY A 440 -9.05 32.90 11.05
CA GLY A 440 -7.70 32.95 10.50
C GLY A 440 -7.51 34.17 9.60
N VAL A 441 -6.68 35.13 10.00
CA VAL A 441 -6.31 36.24 9.11
C VAL A 441 -5.17 35.78 8.21
N ASN A 442 -5.44 35.65 6.92
CA ASN A 442 -4.40 35.35 5.92
C ASN A 442 -3.69 36.65 5.52
N ASN A 443 -2.49 36.83 6.06
CA ASN A 443 -1.60 37.96 5.76
C ASN A 443 -1.03 37.90 4.33
N ARG A 444 -1.34 36.86 3.55
CA ARG A 444 -1.13 36.81 2.10
C ARG A 444 -2.46 37.03 1.38
N ASP A 445 -2.54 38.03 0.52
CA ASP A 445 -3.70 38.17 -0.36
C ASP A 445 -3.76 37.01 -1.37
N LEU A 446 -4.94 36.41 -1.54
CA LEU A 446 -5.15 35.24 -2.40
C LEU A 446 -5.29 35.58 -3.91
N THR A 447 -5.22 36.86 -4.28
CA THR A 447 -5.28 37.33 -5.67
C THR A 447 -3.94 37.87 -6.19
N SER A 448 -3.19 38.66 -5.41
CA SER A 448 -1.84 39.17 -5.76
C SER A 448 -0.69 38.29 -5.24
N PHE A 449 -0.94 37.46 -4.22
CA PHE A 449 0.07 36.67 -3.49
C PHE A 449 1.12 37.49 -2.73
N GLU A 450 0.96 38.82 -2.64
CA GLU A 450 1.76 39.68 -1.77
C GLU A 450 1.47 39.39 -0.29
N VAL A 451 2.40 39.77 0.60
CA VAL A 451 2.32 39.50 2.04
C VAL A 451 2.45 40.78 2.83
N ASP A 452 1.42 41.12 3.60
CA ASP A 452 1.44 42.21 4.58
C ASP A 452 1.08 41.65 5.96
N LEU A 453 2.10 41.53 6.82
CA LEU A 453 1.96 41.06 8.20
C LEU A 453 1.11 42.00 9.07
N GLY A 454 1.01 43.29 8.71
CA GLY A 454 0.14 44.24 9.42
C GLY A 454 -1.36 43.99 9.20
N THR A 455 -1.74 43.08 8.30
CA THR A 455 -3.15 42.75 8.03
C THR A 455 -3.83 42.17 9.27
N THR A 456 -3.16 41.31 10.04
CA THR A 456 -3.73 40.77 11.29
C THR A 456 -3.99 41.89 12.29
N SER A 457 -2.98 42.72 12.57
CA SER A 457 -3.07 43.80 13.56
C SER A 457 -4.22 44.77 13.28
N ARG A 458 -4.41 45.18 12.02
CA ARG A 458 -5.50 46.09 11.59
C ARG A 458 -6.91 45.49 11.67
N LEU A 459 -7.05 44.18 11.84
CA LEU A 459 -8.34 43.50 11.93
C LEU A 459 -8.70 43.08 13.37
N MET A 460 -7.77 43.15 14.34
CA MET A 460 -8.03 42.75 15.73
C MET A 460 -9.15 43.54 16.39
N ASP A 461 -9.23 44.85 16.16
CA ASP A 461 -10.24 45.76 16.75
C ASP A 461 -11.70 45.41 16.39
N GLN A 462 -11.90 44.58 15.35
CA GLN A 462 -13.23 44.17 14.88
C GLN A 462 -13.71 42.84 15.51
N VAL A 463 -12.87 42.18 16.32
CA VAL A 463 -13.12 40.81 16.80
C VAL A 463 -13.51 40.78 18.28
N PRO A 464 -14.60 40.09 18.67
CA PRO A 464 -14.94 39.87 20.07
C PRO A 464 -13.83 39.13 20.83
N GLN A 465 -13.51 39.57 22.05
CA GLN A 465 -12.42 39.02 22.88
C GLN A 465 -12.54 37.50 23.18
N SER A 466 -13.74 36.93 23.01
CA SER A 466 -14.02 35.49 23.11
C SER A 466 -13.54 34.64 21.92
N THR A 467 -13.31 35.27 20.76
CA THR A 467 -12.95 34.62 19.50
C THR A 467 -11.43 34.52 19.36
N ILE A 468 -10.98 33.37 18.87
CA ILE A 468 -9.57 33.03 18.74
C ILE A 468 -9.07 33.50 17.37
N VAL A 469 -8.35 34.62 17.32
CA VAL A 469 -7.69 35.06 16.09
C VAL A 469 -6.36 34.31 15.88
N CYS A 470 -6.17 33.84 14.65
CA CYS A 470 -5.00 33.11 14.20
C CYS A 470 -4.32 33.87 13.05
N ALA A 471 -3.06 34.30 13.19
CA ALA A 471 -2.32 34.91 12.08
C ALA A 471 -1.78 33.82 11.16
N LEU A 472 -2.10 33.88 9.86
CA LEU A 472 -1.68 32.91 8.85
C LEU A 472 -0.78 33.56 7.80
N SER A 473 0.11 32.77 7.19
CA SER A 473 1.08 33.19 6.16
C SER A 473 2.15 34.19 6.60
N GLY A 474 3.25 34.27 5.83
CA GLY A 474 4.32 35.26 5.98
C GLY A 474 5.34 35.00 7.10
N ILE A 475 4.89 34.46 8.23
CA ILE A 475 5.71 34.23 9.43
C ILE A 475 6.94 33.37 9.12
N SER A 476 8.11 33.95 9.37
CA SER A 476 9.44 33.44 9.01
C SER A 476 10.34 33.26 10.23
N GLY A 477 10.15 34.02 11.31
CA GLY A 477 10.93 33.91 12.55
C GLY A 477 10.32 34.63 13.76
N PRO A 478 11.02 34.66 14.91
CA PRO A 478 10.48 35.14 16.18
C PRO A 478 9.99 36.60 16.17
N LYS A 479 10.68 37.48 15.43
CA LYS A 479 10.37 38.91 15.32
C LYS A 479 8.97 39.17 14.77
N ASP A 480 8.58 38.40 13.75
CA ASP A 480 7.25 38.48 13.12
C ASP A 480 6.12 38.15 14.11
N VAL A 481 6.46 37.47 15.21
CA VAL A 481 5.54 37.00 16.25
C VAL A 481 5.50 37.95 17.45
N GLU A 482 6.47 38.87 17.60
CA GLU A 482 6.50 39.86 18.69
C GLU A 482 5.29 40.82 18.61
N ALA A 483 4.98 41.33 17.42
CA ALA A 483 3.78 42.15 17.17
C ALA A 483 2.49 41.40 17.52
N TYR A 484 2.30 40.18 16.97
CA TYR A 484 1.11 39.39 17.21
C TYR A 484 0.86 39.02 18.69
N ARG A 485 1.91 38.92 19.52
CA ARG A 485 1.75 38.79 20.98
C ARG A 485 1.19 40.07 21.61
N ALA A 486 1.67 41.23 21.21
CA ALA A 486 1.21 42.53 21.70
C ALA A 486 -0.24 42.81 21.27
N ASP A 487 -0.57 42.51 20.00
CA ASP A 487 -1.92 42.61 19.41
C ASP A 487 -2.92 41.60 20.04
N GLY A 488 -2.45 40.68 20.87
CA GLY A 488 -3.29 39.71 21.58
C GLY A 488 -3.75 38.52 20.73
N VAL A 489 -3.17 38.29 19.56
CA VAL A 489 -3.41 37.10 18.70
C VAL A 489 -3.19 35.82 19.50
N LYS A 490 -3.98 34.77 19.22
CA LYS A 490 -4.01 33.54 20.03
C LYS A 490 -3.34 32.34 19.37
N ALA A 491 -3.20 32.33 18.04
CA ALA A 491 -2.41 31.32 17.35
C ALA A 491 -1.67 31.87 16.13
N ILE A 492 -0.66 31.12 15.67
CA ILE A 492 0.04 31.38 14.41
C ILE A 492 0.11 30.11 13.55
N LEU A 493 -0.12 30.26 12.24
CA LEU A 493 0.05 29.20 11.26
C LEU A 493 1.35 29.37 10.48
N VAL A 494 2.27 28.42 10.67
CA VAL A 494 3.60 28.42 10.07
C VAL A 494 3.83 27.11 9.32
N GLY A 495 4.31 27.20 8.07
CA GLY A 495 4.61 26.04 7.24
C GLY A 495 6.05 26.07 6.73
N GLU A 496 6.33 26.91 5.73
CA GLU A 496 7.62 26.91 5.01
C GLU A 496 8.83 27.08 5.93
N ALA A 497 8.79 28.02 6.89
CA ALA A 497 9.90 28.23 7.82
C ALA A 497 10.16 26.98 8.70
N LEU A 498 9.09 26.32 9.15
CA LEU A 498 9.15 25.05 9.90
C LEU A 498 9.60 23.85 9.04
N MET A 499 9.48 23.93 7.72
CA MET A 499 9.96 22.90 6.78
C MET A 499 11.41 23.15 6.33
N ARG A 500 11.89 24.40 6.38
CA ARG A 500 13.30 24.76 6.13
C ARG A 500 14.19 24.69 7.39
N ALA A 501 13.61 24.61 8.59
CA ALA A 501 14.33 24.56 9.86
C ALA A 501 15.20 23.29 9.99
N LYS A 502 16.51 23.47 10.27
CA LYS A 502 17.46 22.37 10.51
C LYS A 502 17.11 21.54 11.75
N ASP A 503 16.68 22.20 12.81
CA ASP A 503 16.10 21.60 14.01
C ASP A 503 14.72 22.24 14.23
N THR A 504 13.69 21.39 14.20
CA THR A 504 12.30 21.82 14.36
C THR A 504 11.97 22.23 15.81
N GLY A 505 12.56 21.56 16.80
CA GLY A 505 12.31 21.85 18.22
C GLY A 505 12.90 23.19 18.63
N VAL A 506 14.16 23.42 18.29
CA VAL A 506 14.86 24.70 18.54
C VAL A 506 14.18 25.85 17.79
N PHE A 507 13.74 25.64 16.56
CA PHE A 507 12.99 26.67 15.83
C PHE A 507 11.66 27.01 16.50
N VAL A 508 10.88 26.03 16.95
CA VAL A 508 9.61 26.27 17.66
C VAL A 508 9.83 26.97 19.00
N GLN A 509 10.85 26.56 19.77
CA GLN A 509 11.21 27.23 21.03
C GLN A 509 11.58 28.71 20.81
N ASN A 510 12.40 29.00 19.81
CA ASN A 510 12.75 30.39 19.47
C ASN A 510 11.54 31.19 18.97
N LEU A 511 10.67 30.57 18.14
CA LEU A 511 9.50 31.22 17.54
C LEU A 511 8.45 31.60 18.59
N LEU A 512 8.12 30.68 19.49
CA LEU A 512 7.05 30.83 20.48
C LEU A 512 7.54 31.47 21.78
N GLY A 513 8.81 31.27 22.13
CA GLY A 513 9.43 31.77 23.35
C GLY A 513 8.99 31.03 24.61
N SER A 514 9.88 30.96 25.60
CA SER A 514 9.53 30.53 26.96
C SER A 514 10.57 31.03 27.97
N GLU A 515 10.12 31.62 29.08
CA GLU A 515 10.94 31.91 30.26
C GLU A 515 11.25 30.64 31.07
N THR A 516 11.52 29.52 30.39
CA THR A 516 11.75 28.22 31.03
C THR A 516 12.79 27.45 30.26
N GLU A 517 13.93 27.18 30.90
CA GLU A 517 14.97 26.30 30.36
C GLU A 517 14.50 24.84 30.34
N LEU A 518 13.59 24.49 29.43
CA LEU A 518 13.13 23.12 29.21
C LEU A 518 14.17 22.27 28.44
N GLN A 519 15.46 22.50 28.71
CA GLN A 519 16.43 21.42 28.69
C GLN A 519 16.10 20.46 29.84
N ALA A 520 15.18 19.54 29.58
CA ALA A 520 15.05 18.32 30.36
C ALA A 520 16.33 17.50 30.21
N LYS A 521 17.37 17.85 31.00
CA LYS A 521 18.56 17.01 31.20
C LYS A 521 18.05 15.62 31.53
N VAL A 522 18.39 14.65 30.69
CA VAL A 522 18.02 13.25 30.89
C VAL A 522 18.85 12.71 32.06
N THR A 523 18.41 13.04 33.28
CA THR A 523 18.86 12.38 34.50
C THR A 523 18.53 10.91 34.35
N SER A 524 19.57 10.07 34.29
CA SER A 524 19.44 8.65 34.01
C SER A 524 18.81 7.91 35.20
N SER A 525 17.50 8.01 35.35
CA SER A 525 16.73 7.27 36.34
C SER A 525 17.02 5.79 36.18
N LEU A 526 17.29 5.08 37.28
CA LEU A 526 17.53 3.65 37.23
C LEU A 526 16.33 2.90 36.61
N PRO A 527 16.58 1.84 35.83
CA PRO A 527 15.52 1.05 35.23
C PRO A 527 14.68 0.37 36.32
N LEU A 528 13.37 0.28 36.10
CA LEU A 528 12.42 -0.42 36.97
C LEU A 528 12.84 -1.87 37.17
N VAL A 529 12.79 -2.36 38.40
CA VAL A 529 13.05 -3.77 38.71
C VAL A 529 11.72 -4.52 38.80
N LYS A 530 11.53 -5.50 37.91
CA LYS A 530 10.43 -6.45 37.93
C LYS A 530 10.90 -7.84 38.35
N ILE A 531 10.23 -8.41 39.35
CA ILE A 531 10.50 -9.77 39.85
C ILE A 531 9.33 -10.68 39.45
N CYS A 532 9.59 -11.70 38.65
CA CYS A 532 8.56 -12.42 37.88
C CYS A 532 8.48 -13.91 38.16
N GLY A 533 7.29 -14.37 38.51
CA GLY A 533 6.98 -15.74 38.96
C GLY A 533 7.11 -15.91 40.46
N THR A 534 6.67 -14.90 41.23
CA THR A 534 6.55 -14.94 42.69
C THR A 534 5.45 -15.93 43.10
N ARG A 535 5.72 -16.77 44.12
CA ARG A 535 4.85 -17.90 44.51
C ARG A 535 4.42 -17.93 45.98
N SER A 536 4.76 -16.91 46.76
CA SER A 536 4.32 -16.78 48.15
C SER A 536 4.32 -15.32 48.61
N ALA A 537 3.47 -15.02 49.59
CA ALA A 537 3.41 -13.71 50.25
C ALA A 537 4.77 -13.28 50.83
N ASN A 538 5.54 -14.19 51.41
CA ASN A 538 6.87 -13.87 51.94
C ASN A 538 7.88 -13.49 50.84
N ALA A 539 7.88 -14.20 49.71
CA ALA A 539 8.74 -13.86 48.58
C ALA A 539 8.35 -12.51 47.93
N ALA A 540 7.06 -12.16 47.96
CA ALA A 540 6.59 -10.85 47.53
C ALA A 540 7.08 -9.74 48.47
N ARG A 541 6.93 -9.93 49.79
CA ARG A 541 7.41 -9.01 50.84
C ARG A 541 8.89 -8.69 50.66
N VAL A 542 9.74 -9.72 50.63
CA VAL A 542 11.21 -9.58 50.47
C VAL A 542 11.56 -8.82 49.18
N ALA A 543 10.84 -9.04 48.08
CA ALA A 543 11.09 -8.33 46.82
C ALA A 543 10.72 -6.83 46.89
N VAL A 544 9.63 -6.46 47.58
CA VAL A 544 9.24 -5.05 47.78
C VAL A 544 10.20 -4.36 48.76
N GLU A 545 10.58 -5.04 49.84
CA GLU A 545 11.58 -4.56 50.83
C GLU A 545 12.99 -4.47 50.22
N ALA A 546 13.30 -5.25 49.18
CA ALA A 546 14.50 -5.12 48.33
C ALA A 546 14.42 -3.94 47.32
N GLY A 547 13.29 -3.26 47.21
CA GLY A 547 13.08 -2.07 46.38
C GLY A 547 12.45 -2.31 45.00
N ALA A 548 11.99 -3.53 44.69
CA ALA A 548 11.37 -3.82 43.38
C ALA A 548 10.12 -2.96 43.11
N ASP A 549 9.99 -2.47 41.88
CA ASP A 549 8.85 -1.65 41.45
C ASP A 549 7.64 -2.51 41.05
N LEU A 550 7.88 -3.70 40.48
CA LEU A 550 6.85 -4.55 39.87
C LEU A 550 6.95 -6.01 40.35
N ILE A 551 5.86 -6.58 40.89
CA ILE A 551 5.80 -7.96 41.37
C ILE A 551 4.91 -8.80 40.45
N GLY A 552 5.49 -9.77 39.74
CA GLY A 552 4.79 -10.61 38.77
C GLY A 552 4.37 -11.97 39.32
N ILE A 553 3.07 -12.25 39.34
CA ILE A 553 2.50 -13.58 39.57
C ILE A 553 2.15 -14.24 38.24
N ILE A 554 2.35 -15.56 38.14
CA ILE A 554 2.01 -16.31 36.92
C ILE A 554 0.62 -16.93 37.10
N LEU A 555 -0.30 -16.52 36.24
CA LEU A 555 -1.68 -17.03 36.16
C LEU A 555 -1.88 -17.88 34.90
N ALA A 556 -0.88 -17.94 34.02
CA ALA A 556 -0.84 -18.84 32.87
C ALA A 556 -0.95 -20.31 33.30
N GLU A 557 -2.00 -20.99 32.85
CA GLU A 557 -2.23 -22.42 33.13
C GLU A 557 -1.12 -23.33 32.56
N GLY A 558 -0.95 -24.49 33.18
CA GLY A 558 0.05 -25.49 32.76
C GLY A 558 1.51 -25.08 32.94
N ARG A 559 1.82 -24.01 33.69
CA ARG A 559 3.21 -23.58 33.96
C ARG A 559 3.67 -24.03 35.36
N THR A 560 4.95 -24.38 35.49
CA THR A 560 5.54 -24.86 36.76
C THR A 560 5.60 -23.82 37.88
N ARG A 561 5.32 -22.54 37.57
CA ARG A 561 5.32 -21.42 38.51
C ARG A 561 3.95 -20.75 38.66
N THR A 562 2.88 -21.36 38.15
CA THR A 562 1.50 -20.84 38.32
C THR A 562 1.12 -20.79 39.80
N VAL A 563 0.36 -19.78 40.20
CA VAL A 563 -0.23 -19.65 41.54
C VAL A 563 -1.73 -19.92 41.50
N SER A 564 -2.30 -20.39 42.60
CA SER A 564 -3.75 -20.43 42.80
C SER A 564 -4.28 -19.04 43.19
N ASP A 565 -5.57 -18.80 42.99
CA ASP A 565 -6.22 -17.52 43.33
C ASP A 565 -5.99 -17.11 44.79
N GLN A 566 -6.01 -18.08 45.72
CA GLN A 566 -5.73 -17.86 47.14
C GLN A 566 -4.33 -17.29 47.37
N VAL A 567 -3.31 -17.93 46.80
CA VAL A 567 -1.91 -17.47 46.88
C VAL A 567 -1.72 -16.14 46.12
N GLY A 568 -2.46 -15.93 45.02
CA GLY A 568 -2.51 -14.65 44.31
C GLY A 568 -3.07 -13.51 45.16
N LEU A 569 -4.11 -13.76 45.95
CA LEU A 569 -4.73 -12.80 46.85
C LEU A 569 -3.83 -12.47 48.05
N GLU A 570 -3.18 -13.49 48.64
CA GLU A 570 -2.17 -13.31 49.70
C GLU A 570 -0.99 -12.46 49.22
N ILE A 571 -0.49 -12.72 48.00
CA ILE A 571 0.55 -11.88 47.37
C ILE A 571 0.01 -10.47 47.11
N SER A 572 -1.21 -10.31 46.60
CA SER A 572 -1.81 -8.99 46.36
C SER A 572 -1.90 -8.16 47.63
N ASN A 573 -2.33 -8.76 48.75
CA ASN A 573 -2.44 -8.07 50.03
C ASN A 573 -1.08 -7.58 50.52
N VAL A 574 -0.03 -8.41 50.40
CA VAL A 574 1.34 -7.98 50.73
C VAL A 574 1.84 -6.86 49.81
N VAL A 575 1.70 -7.01 48.50
CA VAL A 575 2.19 -6.00 47.52
C VAL A 575 1.50 -4.63 47.70
N LYS A 576 0.27 -4.61 48.21
CA LYS A 576 -0.48 -3.38 48.49
C LYS A 576 -0.22 -2.79 49.88
N THR A 577 0.23 -3.58 50.86
CA THR A 577 0.42 -3.13 52.25
C THR A 577 1.89 -2.93 52.66
N THR A 578 2.84 -3.63 52.04
CA THR A 578 4.28 -3.42 52.28
C THR A 578 4.74 -2.12 51.61
N PRO A 579 5.23 -1.12 52.36
CA PRO A 579 5.82 0.08 51.76
C PRO A 579 7.15 -0.24 51.09
N ARG A 580 7.44 0.41 49.97
CA ARG A 580 8.73 0.28 49.28
C ARG A 580 9.75 1.25 49.90
N PRO A 581 11.03 0.86 50.10
CA PRO A 581 12.06 1.77 50.58
C PRO A 581 12.19 3.03 49.72
N ALA A 582 12.41 4.19 50.36
CA ALA A 582 12.57 5.46 49.68
C ALA A 582 13.92 5.52 48.93
N THR A 583 13.88 5.40 47.60
CA THR A 583 15.02 5.73 46.73
C THR A 583 15.26 7.24 46.77
N MET A 584 16.49 7.69 47.03
CA MET A 584 16.81 9.12 47.24
C MET A 584 16.51 10.03 46.03
N ASP A 585 16.34 9.48 44.82
CA ASP A 585 15.96 10.22 43.62
C ASP A 585 14.44 10.54 43.55
N ALA A 586 13.68 10.32 44.63
CA ALA A 586 12.23 10.58 44.71
C ALA A 586 11.88 12.09 44.83
N TYR A 587 12.40 12.92 43.92
CA TYR A 587 11.88 14.26 43.70
C TYR A 587 10.45 14.15 43.15
N VAL A 588 9.46 14.31 44.03
CA VAL A 588 8.04 14.36 43.67
C VAL A 588 7.74 15.70 42.98
N GLN A 589 8.09 15.77 41.69
CA GLN A 589 7.19 16.43 40.75
C GLN A 589 5.85 15.64 40.79
N PRO A 590 4.70 16.31 40.96
CA PRO A 590 3.39 15.69 40.76
C PRO A 590 3.26 15.09 39.34
N MET A 591 2.11 14.49 39.03
CA MET A 591 1.69 14.36 37.63
C MET A 591 1.31 15.74 37.06
N THR A 592 2.29 16.63 36.94
CA THR A 592 2.18 17.85 36.15
C THR A 592 1.88 17.42 34.72
N CYS A 593 0.70 17.80 34.21
CA CYS A 593 0.31 17.47 32.86
C CYS A 593 1.25 18.23 31.92
N SER A 594 2.23 17.53 31.33
CA SER A 594 3.15 18.10 30.36
C SER A 594 2.34 18.68 29.20
N LEU A 595 2.24 20.01 29.14
CA LEU A 595 1.52 20.70 28.09
C LEU A 595 2.20 20.48 26.71
N ILE A 596 3.51 20.19 26.72
CA ILE A 596 4.30 19.70 25.58
C ILE A 596 4.10 18.19 25.41
N GLY A 597 3.94 17.74 24.17
CA GLY A 597 3.74 16.33 23.83
C GLY A 597 4.92 15.44 24.22
N VAL A 598 4.64 14.36 24.95
CA VAL A 598 5.60 13.31 25.34
C VAL A 598 5.37 12.08 24.45
N ASP A 599 6.40 11.32 24.08
CA ASP A 599 6.18 10.04 23.38
C ASP A 599 5.33 9.10 24.23
N TYR A 600 4.41 8.39 23.58
CA TYR A 600 3.56 7.38 24.19
C TYR A 600 4.31 6.46 25.17
N PHE A 601 5.46 5.89 24.79
CA PHE A 601 6.16 4.93 25.65
C PHE A 601 6.88 5.58 26.84
N ASP A 602 7.27 6.85 26.73
CA ASP A 602 7.77 7.63 27.87
C ASP A 602 6.62 8.00 28.82
N HIS A 603 5.43 8.33 28.29
CA HIS A 603 4.24 8.59 29.10
C HIS A 603 3.77 7.32 29.84
N THR A 604 3.58 6.20 29.14
CA THR A 604 3.13 4.95 29.76
C THR A 604 4.15 4.36 30.74
N SER A 605 5.45 4.64 30.58
CA SER A 605 6.47 4.26 31.58
C SER A 605 6.17 4.81 32.97
N LYS A 606 5.56 6.00 33.07
CA LYS A 606 5.21 6.67 34.33
C LYS A 606 4.02 5.99 35.02
N LEU A 607 3.13 5.34 34.25
CA LEU A 607 2.00 4.56 34.77
C LEU A 607 2.44 3.23 35.40
N LEU A 608 3.69 2.82 35.22
CA LEU A 608 4.29 1.62 35.80
C LEU A 608 5.13 1.95 37.06
N ARG A 609 4.90 3.11 37.67
CA ARG A 609 5.48 3.56 38.94
C ARG A 609 4.36 3.92 39.93
N HIS A 610 4.58 3.63 41.20
CA HIS A 610 3.70 4.05 42.31
C HIS A 610 4.58 4.69 43.40
N PRO A 611 4.15 5.79 44.06
CA PRO A 611 5.03 6.53 44.97
C PRO A 611 5.49 5.73 46.19
N SER A 612 4.62 4.89 46.78
CA SER A 612 4.84 4.28 48.10
C SER A 612 4.94 2.74 48.15
N ARG A 613 4.67 2.02 47.06
CA ARG A 613 4.60 0.53 47.02
C ARG A 613 5.00 0.00 45.65
N ALA A 614 5.08 -1.33 45.51
CA ALA A 614 5.16 -1.98 44.21
C ALA A 614 3.78 -2.16 43.55
N LEU A 615 3.76 -2.40 42.24
CA LEU A 615 2.57 -2.76 41.47
C LEU A 615 2.51 -4.26 41.19
N LEU A 616 1.31 -4.85 41.25
CA LEU A 616 1.05 -6.26 41.02
C LEU A 616 0.77 -6.55 39.53
N VAL A 617 1.55 -7.44 38.93
CA VAL A 617 1.47 -7.85 37.52
C VAL A 617 0.96 -9.28 37.41
N GLY A 618 -0.19 -9.51 36.76
CA GLY A 618 -0.67 -10.86 36.43
C GLY A 618 -0.18 -11.30 35.04
N VAL A 619 0.56 -12.41 34.98
CA VAL A 619 1.13 -12.95 33.72
C VAL A 619 0.26 -14.08 33.17
N PHE A 620 -0.31 -13.86 31.98
CA PHE A 620 -1.20 -14.79 31.27
C PHE A 620 -0.56 -15.33 29.99
N SER A 621 -1.06 -16.45 29.48
CA SER A 621 -0.58 -17.05 28.23
C SER A 621 -1.72 -17.79 27.51
N ASN A 622 -2.32 -17.15 26.50
CA ASN A 622 -3.40 -17.69 25.64
C ASN A 622 -4.74 -18.01 26.32
N GLN A 623 -5.02 -17.49 27.51
CA GLN A 623 -6.31 -17.68 28.18
C GLN A 623 -7.39 -16.72 27.63
N PRO A 624 -8.69 -17.04 27.78
CA PRO A 624 -9.77 -16.18 27.31
C PRO A 624 -9.75 -14.79 27.96
N LEU A 625 -10.07 -13.75 27.19
CA LEU A 625 -10.13 -12.36 27.69
C LEU A 625 -11.08 -12.21 28.90
N SER A 626 -12.20 -12.94 28.94
CA SER A 626 -13.11 -12.99 30.08
C SER A 626 -12.45 -13.50 31.37
N TYR A 627 -11.59 -14.52 31.29
CA TYR A 627 -10.81 -15.02 32.42
C TYR A 627 -9.75 -13.99 32.87
N ILE A 628 -9.10 -13.33 31.91
CA ILE A 628 -8.10 -12.28 32.21
C ILE A 628 -8.74 -11.12 32.97
N ILE A 629 -9.92 -10.64 32.53
CA ILE A 629 -10.65 -9.56 33.19
C ILE A 629 -11.18 -10.01 34.56
N ALA A 630 -11.74 -11.22 34.68
CA ALA A 630 -12.21 -11.75 35.96
C ALA A 630 -11.09 -11.87 36.99
N GLN A 631 -9.89 -12.34 36.59
CA GLN A 631 -8.73 -12.42 37.46
C GLN A 631 -8.12 -11.04 37.78
N GLN A 632 -8.16 -10.09 36.83
CA GLN A 632 -7.78 -8.69 37.08
C GLN A 632 -8.63 -8.09 38.20
N GLN A 633 -9.94 -8.28 38.16
CA GLN A 633 -10.86 -7.82 39.21
C GLN A 633 -10.66 -8.59 40.52
N LYS A 634 -10.68 -9.94 40.48
CA LYS A 634 -10.63 -10.82 41.67
C LYS A 634 -9.37 -10.63 42.51
N LEU A 635 -8.22 -10.47 41.87
CA LEU A 635 -6.92 -10.26 42.54
C LEU A 635 -6.56 -8.78 42.65
N GLY A 636 -7.37 -7.88 42.06
CA GLY A 636 -7.08 -6.46 41.93
C GLY A 636 -5.71 -6.19 41.29
N LEU A 637 -5.42 -6.82 40.15
CA LEU A 637 -4.14 -6.63 39.45
C LEU A 637 -4.00 -5.17 39.00
N ASP A 638 -2.85 -4.55 39.28
CA ASP A 638 -2.54 -3.19 38.82
C ASP A 638 -2.15 -3.19 37.32
N ILE A 639 -1.59 -4.29 36.82
CA ILE A 639 -1.04 -4.46 35.47
C ILE A 639 -1.34 -5.88 34.97
N VAL A 640 -1.63 -6.02 33.68
CA VAL A 640 -1.72 -7.34 33.01
C VAL A 640 -0.53 -7.54 32.08
N GLN A 641 0.07 -8.73 32.07
CA GLN A 641 1.13 -9.11 31.13
C GLN A 641 0.64 -10.23 30.19
N LEU A 642 0.47 -9.90 28.91
CA LEU A 642 0.11 -10.85 27.85
C LEU A 642 1.39 -11.48 27.26
N HIS A 643 1.62 -12.75 27.58
CA HIS A 643 2.90 -13.45 27.35
C HIS A 643 2.77 -14.67 26.41
N GLY A 644 1.59 -14.91 25.82
CA GLY A 644 1.36 -15.90 24.77
C GLY A 644 1.26 -15.27 23.37
N SER A 645 0.34 -15.80 22.57
CA SER A 645 -0.03 -15.36 21.22
C SER A 645 -1.39 -14.65 21.20
N GLU A 646 -1.70 -13.91 22.26
CA GLU A 646 -2.94 -13.13 22.38
C GLU A 646 -2.99 -12.01 21.32
N PRO A 647 -4.20 -11.69 20.78
CA PRO A 647 -4.40 -10.51 19.94
C PRO A 647 -3.94 -9.23 20.65
N ILE A 648 -3.27 -8.33 19.94
CA ILE A 648 -2.75 -7.08 20.51
C ILE A 648 -3.89 -6.09 20.82
N GLU A 649 -5.02 -6.24 20.13
CA GLU A 649 -6.27 -5.50 20.27
C GLU A 649 -6.89 -5.67 21.67
N TRP A 650 -6.72 -6.84 22.29
CA TRP A 650 -7.22 -7.11 23.65
C TRP A 650 -6.66 -6.17 24.71
N ALA A 651 -5.47 -5.59 24.48
CA ALA A 651 -4.85 -4.66 25.40
C ALA A 651 -5.65 -3.35 25.58
N ARG A 652 -6.57 -3.04 24.65
CA ARG A 652 -7.54 -1.92 24.77
C ARG A 652 -8.80 -2.28 25.56
N LEU A 653 -9.06 -3.57 25.78
CA LEU A 653 -10.27 -4.10 26.45
C LEU A 653 -10.01 -4.49 27.92
N ILE A 654 -8.76 -4.41 28.36
CA ILE A 654 -8.33 -4.69 29.73
C ILE A 654 -8.28 -3.34 30.48
N PRO A 655 -8.93 -3.20 31.66
CA PRO A 655 -9.13 -1.91 32.33
C PRO A 655 -7.88 -1.37 33.07
N VAL A 656 -6.70 -1.92 32.78
CA VAL A 656 -5.42 -1.59 33.44
C VAL A 656 -4.26 -1.64 32.43
N PRO A 657 -3.12 -0.97 32.67
CA PRO A 657 -1.97 -1.01 31.76
C PRO A 657 -1.55 -2.44 31.39
N VAL A 658 -1.26 -2.65 30.10
CA VAL A 658 -0.92 -3.98 29.56
C VAL A 658 0.52 -4.02 29.07
N ILE A 659 1.33 -4.91 29.64
CA ILE A 659 2.66 -5.27 29.14
C ILE A 659 2.49 -6.40 28.12
N ARG A 660 3.06 -6.26 26.90
CA ARG A 660 2.99 -7.31 25.87
C ARG A 660 4.37 -7.91 25.59
N LYS A 661 4.47 -9.24 25.64
CA LYS A 661 5.70 -9.95 25.24
C LYS A 661 5.87 -9.89 23.72
N PHE A 662 7.04 -9.47 23.28
CA PHE A 662 7.47 -9.49 21.88
C PHE A 662 8.79 -10.24 21.70
N SER A 663 9.18 -10.43 20.45
CA SER A 663 10.54 -10.80 20.05
C SER A 663 11.19 -9.61 19.33
N PRO A 664 12.54 -9.44 19.32
CA PRO A 664 13.20 -8.23 18.77
C PRO A 664 13.13 -8.04 17.23
N GLY A 665 12.14 -8.65 16.56
CA GLY A 665 11.85 -8.50 15.14
C GLY A 665 10.36 -8.65 14.86
N ASP A 666 9.51 -8.33 15.84
CA ASP A 666 8.06 -8.32 15.70
C ASP A 666 7.59 -6.97 15.13
N ASN A 667 6.86 -6.99 14.02
CA ASN A 667 6.38 -5.79 13.34
C ASN A 667 5.35 -4.98 14.16
N THR A 668 4.85 -5.52 15.28
CA THR A 668 3.89 -4.84 16.16
C THR A 668 4.51 -4.25 17.42
N LEU A 669 5.81 -4.45 17.65
CA LEU A 669 6.58 -3.95 18.79
C LEU A 669 6.39 -2.44 19.07
N THR A 670 6.39 -1.64 18.01
CA THR A 670 6.34 -0.17 18.05
C THR A 670 4.92 0.42 17.98
N LYS A 671 3.87 -0.43 17.91
CA LYS A 671 2.48 0.04 17.89
C LYS A 671 2.12 0.76 19.18
N ARG A 672 1.90 2.07 19.09
CA ARG A 672 1.43 2.94 20.18
C ARG A 672 -0.09 2.83 20.35
N GLY A 673 -0.59 3.12 21.54
CA GLY A 673 -2.03 3.02 21.84
C GLY A 673 -2.60 1.60 21.77
N TYR A 674 -1.78 0.57 22.04
CA TYR A 674 -2.23 -0.82 22.19
C TYR A 674 -1.70 -1.39 23.52
N HIS A 675 -0.41 -1.70 23.61
CA HIS A 675 0.25 -2.10 24.87
C HIS A 675 0.90 -0.90 25.55
N ALA A 676 0.84 -0.85 26.88
CA ALA A 676 1.52 0.17 27.68
C ALA A 676 3.05 0.08 27.52
N LEU A 677 3.64 -1.12 27.60
CA LEU A 677 5.04 -1.33 27.22
C LEU A 677 5.27 -2.68 26.52
N PRO A 678 6.22 -2.72 25.57
CA PRO A 678 6.75 -3.96 25.03
C PRO A 678 7.79 -4.57 25.99
N LEU A 679 7.67 -5.88 26.22
CA LEU A 679 8.65 -6.70 26.93
C LEU A 679 9.35 -7.62 25.93
N LEU A 680 10.66 -7.46 25.75
CA LEU A 680 11.45 -8.37 24.93
C LEU A 680 11.91 -9.55 25.79
N ASP A 681 11.58 -10.78 25.37
CA ASP A 681 12.09 -12.03 25.98
C ASP A 681 12.50 -13.02 24.88
N SER A 682 13.46 -13.90 25.16
CA SER A 682 14.15 -14.75 24.18
C SER A 682 13.29 -15.87 23.58
N GLY A 683 12.28 -16.35 24.31
CA GLY A 683 11.48 -17.49 23.87
C GLY A 683 10.18 -17.71 24.65
N VAL A 684 9.84 -18.98 24.86
CA VAL A 684 8.73 -19.39 25.72
C VAL A 684 9.20 -19.33 27.16
N GLY A 685 8.68 -18.38 27.94
CA GLY A 685 9.19 -18.00 29.26
C GLY A 685 9.52 -19.18 30.17
N GLY A 686 10.83 -19.43 30.37
CA GLY A 686 11.32 -20.57 31.13
C GLY A 686 12.79 -20.86 30.91
N THR A 687 13.23 -20.95 29.64
CA THR A 687 14.54 -21.52 29.23
C THR A 687 15.76 -20.89 29.90
N GLY A 688 15.73 -19.58 30.17
CA GLY A 688 16.88 -18.86 30.74
C GLY A 688 17.91 -18.41 29.70
N GLU A 689 17.64 -18.64 28.42
CA GLU A 689 18.45 -18.11 27.31
C GLU A 689 18.42 -16.58 27.32
N MET A 690 19.60 -15.96 27.21
CA MET A 690 19.72 -14.51 27.08
C MET A 690 19.24 -14.03 25.70
N LEU A 691 18.74 -12.80 25.64
CA LEU A 691 18.46 -12.13 24.37
C LEU A 691 19.75 -11.80 23.60
N SER A 692 19.67 -11.87 22.27
CA SER A 692 20.74 -11.42 21.38
C SER A 692 20.81 -9.89 21.40
N SER A 693 21.79 -9.32 22.10
CA SER A 693 22.00 -7.87 22.22
C SER A 693 22.03 -7.13 20.88
N PRO A 694 22.66 -7.66 19.79
CA PRO A 694 22.59 -7.04 18.47
C PRO A 694 21.17 -6.99 17.86
N ALA A 695 20.29 -7.94 18.20
CA ALA A 695 18.90 -7.92 17.75
C ALA A 695 18.06 -6.92 18.55
N VAL A 696 18.30 -6.83 19.88
CA VAL A 696 17.69 -5.79 20.73
C VAL A 696 18.14 -4.39 20.31
N LYS A 697 19.44 -4.17 20.11
CA LYS A 697 19.98 -2.89 19.64
C LYS A 697 19.36 -2.49 18.30
N LYS A 698 19.28 -3.41 17.34
CA LYS A 698 18.62 -3.15 16.06
C LYS A 698 17.14 -2.77 16.19
N ALA A 699 16.39 -3.36 17.11
CA ALA A 699 15.00 -2.98 17.35
C ALA A 699 14.87 -1.57 17.96
N LEU A 700 15.80 -1.21 18.86
CA LEU A 700 15.87 0.13 19.47
C LEU A 700 16.33 1.21 18.47
N GLU A 701 17.18 0.85 17.50
CA GLU A 701 17.64 1.70 16.39
C GLU A 701 16.55 2.00 15.33
N GLN A 702 15.37 1.37 15.42
CA GLN A 702 14.27 1.57 14.44
C GLN A 702 13.22 2.61 14.86
N ASP A 703 13.18 3.01 16.13
CA ASP A 703 12.22 3.97 16.67
C ASP A 703 12.80 4.66 17.91
N ASP A 704 13.05 5.97 17.83
CA ASP A 704 13.67 6.72 18.93
C ASP A 704 12.74 6.99 20.11
N GLY A 705 11.43 6.86 19.92
CA GLY A 705 10.45 6.88 21.00
C GLY A 705 10.24 5.52 21.67
N LEU A 706 10.78 4.42 21.12
CA LEU A 706 10.62 3.09 21.70
C LEU A 706 11.29 3.01 23.08
N ARG A 707 10.55 2.52 24.07
CA ARG A 707 11.05 2.10 25.38
C ARG A 707 10.68 0.64 25.62
N ILE A 708 11.56 -0.13 26.26
CA ILE A 708 11.36 -1.57 26.46
C ILE A 708 11.51 -1.99 27.93
N ILE A 709 10.82 -3.08 28.28
CA ILE A 709 11.22 -3.97 29.37
C ILE A 709 12.15 -5.04 28.77
N LEU A 710 13.34 -5.21 29.34
CA LEU A 710 14.28 -6.26 28.93
C LEU A 710 14.12 -7.49 29.84
N ALA A 711 13.91 -8.66 29.24
CA ALA A 711 13.76 -9.95 29.92
C ALA A 711 14.62 -11.04 29.25
N GLY A 712 14.61 -12.23 29.85
CA GLY A 712 15.33 -13.41 29.33
C GLY A 712 16.74 -13.54 29.92
N GLY A 713 16.87 -14.42 30.92
CA GLY A 713 18.15 -14.78 31.54
C GLY A 713 18.74 -13.78 32.53
N LEU A 714 18.08 -12.66 32.86
CA LEU A 714 18.66 -11.59 33.67
C LEU A 714 18.79 -11.91 35.18
N ASP A 715 19.96 -11.60 35.74
CA ASP A 715 20.33 -11.76 37.16
C ASP A 715 21.27 -10.62 37.63
N SER A 716 21.77 -10.73 38.87
CA SER A 716 22.69 -9.80 39.53
C SER A 716 24.01 -9.60 38.79
N GLU A 717 24.53 -10.64 38.17
CA GLU A 717 25.88 -10.67 37.59
C GLU A 717 25.85 -10.13 36.16
N ASN A 718 24.82 -10.50 35.39
CA ASN A 718 24.75 -10.23 33.97
C ASN A 718 23.98 -8.94 33.59
N VAL A 719 23.10 -8.40 34.45
CA VAL A 719 22.22 -7.27 34.06
C VAL A 719 23.02 -6.02 33.64
N ARG A 720 24.00 -5.61 34.46
CA ARG A 720 24.80 -4.40 34.22
C ARG A 720 25.63 -4.52 32.94
N ALA A 721 26.16 -5.72 32.66
CA ALA A 721 26.87 -6.00 31.41
C ALA A 721 25.92 -6.01 30.20
N THR A 722 24.73 -6.60 30.34
CA THR A 722 23.73 -6.73 29.27
C THR A 722 23.16 -5.38 28.84
N ILE A 723 22.84 -4.50 29.80
CA ILE A 723 22.42 -3.12 29.49
C ILE A 723 23.57 -2.37 28.82
N LYS A 724 24.78 -2.38 29.41
CA LYS A 724 25.95 -1.67 28.86
C LYS A 724 26.32 -2.11 27.43
N ALA A 725 26.05 -3.36 27.07
CA ALA A 725 26.25 -3.89 25.70
C ALA A 725 25.33 -3.27 24.62
N LEU A 726 24.29 -2.51 25.00
CA LEU A 726 23.43 -1.76 24.08
C LEU A 726 24.02 -0.39 23.70
N GLY A 727 25.04 0.09 24.42
CA GLY A 727 25.70 1.37 24.15
C GLY A 727 24.74 2.56 24.30
N GLU A 728 24.71 3.45 23.32
CA GLU A 728 23.82 4.63 23.27
C GLU A 728 22.32 4.28 23.40
N GLN A 729 21.93 3.05 23.07
CA GLN A 729 20.54 2.60 23.17
C GLN A 729 20.14 2.18 24.59
N SER A 730 21.08 2.16 25.55
CA SER A 730 20.83 1.77 26.96
C SER A 730 19.69 2.54 27.64
N PRO A 731 19.53 3.88 27.49
CA PRO A 731 18.45 4.64 28.12
C PRO A 731 17.04 4.25 27.65
N LYS A 732 16.91 3.55 26.52
CA LYS A 732 15.62 3.02 26.05
C LYS A 732 15.19 1.76 26.83
N VAL A 733 16.07 1.17 27.65
CA VAL A 733 15.72 0.10 28.61
C VAL A 733 15.28 0.74 29.92
N ILE A 734 13.98 0.91 30.08
CA ILE A 734 13.37 1.57 31.24
C ILE A 734 12.97 0.59 32.35
N ALA A 735 13.05 -0.72 32.08
CA ALA A 735 12.74 -1.78 33.04
C ALA A 735 13.51 -3.07 32.73
N VAL A 736 13.77 -3.89 33.75
CA VAL A 736 14.34 -5.23 33.65
C VAL A 736 13.46 -6.26 34.37
N ASP A 737 13.33 -7.45 33.79
CA ASP A 737 12.51 -8.55 34.32
C ASP A 737 13.39 -9.75 34.73
N SER A 738 13.48 -10.01 36.03
CA SER A 738 14.28 -11.11 36.60
C SER A 738 13.41 -12.19 37.25
N LYS A 739 13.99 -13.39 37.41
CA LYS A 739 13.33 -14.56 38.01
C LYS A 739 13.60 -14.73 39.51
N ASN A 740 14.56 -14.01 40.08
CA ASN A 740 15.05 -14.24 41.45
C ASN A 740 14.96 -12.97 42.31
N PRO A 741 14.20 -12.97 43.43
CA PRO A 741 14.10 -11.81 44.33
C PRO A 741 15.43 -11.47 45.02
N TYR A 742 16.37 -12.42 45.16
CA TYR A 742 17.64 -12.20 45.85
C TYR A 742 18.75 -11.60 44.97
N SER A 743 18.51 -11.35 43.68
CA SER A 743 19.54 -10.91 42.73
C SER A 743 19.37 -9.49 42.18
N MET A 744 18.38 -8.72 42.61
CA MET A 744 18.20 -7.33 42.15
C MET A 744 17.61 -6.44 43.25
N THR A 745 18.46 -5.63 43.86
CA THR A 745 18.09 -4.45 44.64
C THR A 745 18.38 -3.18 43.84
N SER A 746 17.78 -2.04 44.18
CA SER A 746 18.25 -0.73 43.67
C SER A 746 19.72 -0.47 44.05
N THR A 747 20.12 -0.93 45.24
CA THR A 747 21.50 -0.95 45.75
C THR A 747 22.48 -1.68 44.81
N SER A 748 22.02 -2.62 44.00
CA SER A 748 22.86 -3.34 43.01
C SER A 748 23.41 -2.41 41.93
N PHE A 749 22.86 -1.20 41.78
CA PHE A 749 23.35 -0.15 40.89
C PHE A 749 24.15 0.94 41.62
N GLN A 750 23.97 1.09 42.94
CA GLN A 750 24.63 2.10 43.78
C GLN A 750 25.45 1.43 44.91
N PHE A 751 26.74 1.18 44.67
CA PHE A 751 27.81 1.41 45.66
C PHE A 751 29.21 1.26 45.03
N THR A 752 30.08 2.21 45.35
CA THR A 752 31.54 2.07 45.36
C THR A 752 32.00 2.54 46.75
N PHE A 753 33.11 2.01 47.27
CA PHE A 753 33.63 2.25 48.63
C PHE A 753 32.79 1.67 49.78
N ILE A 754 33.10 0.44 50.18
CA ILE A 754 33.87 0.10 51.40
C ILE A 754 34.23 -1.41 51.35
N SER A 755 35.29 -1.84 52.02
CA SER A 755 35.83 -3.22 51.95
C SER A 755 35.43 -4.08 53.19
N PRO A 756 35.64 -5.41 53.18
CA PRO A 756 34.77 -6.36 53.90
C PRO A 756 35.27 -6.80 55.29
N THR A 757 34.43 -7.52 56.06
CA THR A 757 34.90 -8.37 57.18
C THR A 757 33.88 -9.44 57.64
N ARG A 758 34.35 -10.71 57.78
CA ARG A 758 33.82 -11.83 58.65
C ARG A 758 32.42 -12.41 58.28
N TYR A 759 32.06 -13.69 58.50
CA TYR A 759 32.66 -15.00 58.90
C TYR A 759 31.59 -16.10 58.55
N TYR A 760 31.77 -17.43 58.42
CA TYR A 760 32.86 -18.44 58.48
C TYR A 760 32.95 -19.17 57.09
N ARG A 761 33.56 -20.33 56.73
CA ARG A 761 33.96 -21.66 57.31
C ARG A 761 32.79 -22.59 57.68
N PHE A 762 32.69 -23.89 57.37
CA PHE A 762 33.52 -24.92 56.65
C PHE A 762 32.63 -25.68 55.60
N VAL A 763 33.00 -26.68 54.77
CA VAL A 763 33.99 -27.79 54.79
C VAL A 763 34.49 -28.13 53.36
N SER A 764 35.71 -28.68 53.24
CA SER A 764 36.25 -29.42 52.07
C SER A 764 37.30 -30.43 52.59
N PRO A 765 37.62 -31.57 51.91
CA PRO A 765 38.39 -31.66 50.65
C PRO A 765 37.74 -32.65 49.63
N VAL A 766 38.28 -33.10 48.47
CA VAL A 766 39.65 -33.41 48.00
C VAL A 766 39.80 -33.18 46.47
N HIS A 767 41.00 -32.85 45.99
CA HIS A 767 41.40 -32.78 44.56
C HIS A 767 42.34 -33.96 44.17
N PRO A 768 42.53 -34.23 42.86
CA PRO A 768 43.79 -33.79 42.22
C PRO A 768 43.62 -33.08 40.86
N ALA A 769 44.71 -32.47 40.38
CA ALA A 769 44.75 -31.47 39.30
C ALA A 769 45.06 -32.03 37.88
N PRO A 770 44.83 -31.22 36.83
CA PRO A 770 45.40 -31.42 35.49
C PRO A 770 46.61 -30.49 35.20
N LEU A 771 47.51 -30.95 34.32
CA LEU A 771 48.60 -30.20 33.68
C LEU A 771 48.65 -30.62 32.17
N PRO A 772 49.46 -29.99 31.29
CA PRO A 772 49.08 -28.75 30.59
C PRO A 772 49.08 -28.92 29.06
N PHE A 773 48.60 -27.91 28.33
CA PHE A 773 48.83 -27.79 26.87
C PHE A 773 49.51 -26.44 26.53
N PRO A 774 50.42 -26.40 25.53
CA PRO A 774 51.26 -25.24 25.26
C PRO A 774 50.53 -24.15 24.46
N ALA A 775 51.06 -22.93 24.52
CA ALA A 775 50.60 -21.79 23.74
C ALA A 775 51.10 -21.84 22.29
N VAL A 776 50.31 -21.28 21.36
CA VAL A 776 50.72 -20.94 19.98
C VAL A 776 50.33 -19.46 19.74
N PRO A 777 51.16 -18.64 19.04
CA PRO A 777 51.07 -17.19 19.15
C PRO A 777 49.90 -16.52 18.40
N ARG A 778 49.64 -15.25 18.73
CA ARG A 778 48.82 -14.34 17.92
C ARG A 778 49.65 -13.75 16.76
N SER A 779 48.92 -13.23 15.76
CA SER A 779 49.35 -12.30 14.70
C SER A 779 50.46 -12.78 13.74
N ILE A 780 50.06 -13.55 12.73
CA ILE A 780 50.50 -13.60 11.31
C ILE A 780 49.56 -14.66 10.66
N ILE A 781 48.72 -14.43 9.64
CA ILE A 781 48.49 -13.28 8.75
C ILE A 781 47.03 -12.80 8.82
N GLN A 782 46.82 -11.49 8.67
CA GLN A 782 45.53 -10.79 8.61
C GLN A 782 44.79 -10.97 7.26
N LEU A 783 44.40 -12.21 6.87
CA LEU A 783 43.70 -12.41 5.58
C LEU A 783 42.72 -13.60 5.46
N ILE A 784 41.98 -13.95 6.52
CA ILE A 784 40.69 -14.66 6.38
C ILE A 784 39.62 -13.91 7.19
N SER A 785 38.86 -13.06 6.49
CA SER A 785 37.65 -12.44 7.05
C SER A 785 36.39 -13.18 6.55
N MET A 786 35.26 -12.98 7.24
CA MET A 786 33.92 -13.34 6.77
C MET A 786 33.60 -14.85 6.55
N GLY A 787 34.04 -15.73 7.47
CA GLY A 787 33.62 -17.14 7.45
C GLY A 787 32.09 -17.35 7.49
N LYS A 788 31.58 -18.18 6.57
CA LYS A 788 30.20 -18.70 6.55
C LYS A 788 30.17 -20.10 7.14
N THR A 789 29.02 -20.55 7.65
CA THR A 789 28.93 -21.82 8.37
C THR A 789 28.04 -22.86 7.68
N PHE A 790 28.70 -23.89 7.14
CA PHE A 790 28.13 -25.11 6.59
C PHE A 790 28.07 -26.26 7.63
N ALA A 791 28.21 -25.96 8.92
CA ALA A 791 28.32 -26.91 10.05
C ALA A 791 27.14 -27.89 10.29
N ARG A 792 26.13 -27.93 9.39
CA ARG A 792 25.06 -28.95 9.35
C ARG A 792 24.87 -29.55 7.95
N VAL A 793 25.84 -29.34 7.06
CA VAL A 793 25.87 -29.80 5.67
C VAL A 793 26.95 -30.88 5.55
N ASN A 794 26.53 -32.14 5.70
CA ASN A 794 27.27 -33.29 5.20
C ASN A 794 26.83 -33.57 3.76
N ALA A 795 27.73 -33.42 2.79
CA ALA A 795 27.43 -33.40 1.36
C ALA A 795 28.08 -34.54 0.58
N CYS A 796 27.44 -34.92 -0.53
CA CYS A 796 27.99 -35.81 -1.56
C CYS A 796 27.66 -35.24 -2.95
N ILE A 797 28.41 -35.64 -3.99
CA ILE A 797 28.14 -35.24 -5.39
C ILE A 797 27.56 -36.37 -6.22
N ALA A 798 26.67 -36.04 -7.16
CA ALA A 798 26.13 -36.97 -8.13
C ALA A 798 26.22 -36.42 -9.56
N GLY A 799 26.96 -37.12 -10.44
CA GLY A 799 27.19 -36.70 -11.83
C GLY A 799 28.63 -36.35 -12.17
N LYS A 800 28.85 -35.88 -13.41
CA LYS A 800 30.17 -35.46 -13.92
C LYS A 800 30.38 -33.96 -13.68
N PHE A 801 31.19 -33.61 -12.68
CA PHE A 801 31.58 -32.22 -12.38
C PHE A 801 32.97 -31.84 -12.95
N GLY A 802 33.74 -32.80 -13.47
CA GLY A 802 35.11 -32.58 -13.94
C GLY A 802 35.99 -32.00 -12.82
N ALA A 803 36.85 -31.02 -13.17
CA ALA A 803 37.70 -30.31 -12.22
C ALA A 803 36.95 -29.50 -11.13
N HIS A 804 35.62 -29.40 -11.19
CA HIS A 804 34.82 -28.81 -10.11
C HIS A 804 34.48 -29.82 -9.00
N ALA A 805 34.71 -31.13 -9.18
CA ALA A 805 34.45 -32.14 -8.14
C ALA A 805 35.25 -31.86 -6.86
N ASP A 806 36.56 -31.64 -6.98
CA ASP A 806 37.43 -31.36 -5.84
C ASP A 806 37.23 -29.94 -5.28
N LYS A 807 36.89 -28.97 -6.13
CA LYS A 807 36.47 -27.62 -5.69
C LYS A 807 35.21 -27.68 -4.82
N ILE A 808 34.20 -28.46 -5.20
CA ILE A 808 32.97 -28.64 -4.41
C ILE A 808 33.28 -29.23 -3.03
N LYS A 809 34.20 -30.22 -2.95
CA LYS A 809 34.70 -30.74 -1.67
C LYS A 809 35.35 -29.64 -0.84
N GLN A 810 36.34 -28.94 -1.41
CA GLN A 810 37.07 -27.85 -0.74
C GLN A 810 36.14 -26.71 -0.28
N TRP A 811 35.10 -26.37 -1.05
CA TRP A 811 34.14 -25.34 -0.69
C TRP A 811 33.23 -25.74 0.47
N VAL A 812 32.76 -27.00 0.52
CA VAL A 812 31.95 -27.49 1.64
C VAL A 812 32.79 -27.60 2.91
N GLU A 813 33.97 -28.23 2.84
CA GLU A 813 34.87 -28.43 3.99
C GLU A 813 35.45 -27.09 4.48
N GLY A 814 35.87 -26.20 3.59
CA GLY A 814 36.42 -24.87 3.92
C GLY A 814 35.40 -23.89 4.50
N ASN A 815 34.10 -24.18 4.43
CA ASN A 815 33.04 -23.46 5.15
C ASN A 815 32.54 -24.23 6.39
N GLY A 816 33.25 -25.28 6.82
CA GLY A 816 32.95 -26.07 8.02
C GLY A 816 31.84 -27.10 7.85
N GLY A 817 31.48 -27.48 6.62
CA GLY A 817 30.68 -28.68 6.35
C GLY A 817 31.57 -29.94 6.27
N THR A 818 30.97 -31.09 5.97
CA THR A 818 31.69 -32.35 5.73
C THR A 818 31.34 -32.91 4.36
N PHE A 819 32.24 -33.70 3.78
CA PHE A 819 32.08 -34.25 2.43
C PHE A 819 32.35 -35.76 2.38
N SER A 820 31.47 -36.50 1.70
CA SER A 820 31.60 -37.94 1.47
C SER A 820 31.56 -38.27 -0.02
N LYS A 821 32.37 -39.27 -0.41
CA LYS A 821 32.33 -39.85 -1.77
C LYS A 821 31.07 -40.70 -2.00
N ASP A 822 30.48 -41.23 -0.93
CA ASP A 822 29.37 -42.18 -0.96
C ASP A 822 28.20 -41.76 -0.05
N VAL A 823 26.99 -42.23 -0.37
CA VAL A 823 25.77 -41.89 0.38
C VAL A 823 25.64 -42.76 1.63
N THR A 824 26.16 -42.27 2.75
CA THR A 824 26.04 -42.90 4.07
C THR A 824 24.86 -42.33 4.87
N ALA A 825 24.49 -42.98 5.98
CA ALA A 825 23.33 -42.60 6.80
C ALA A 825 23.40 -41.18 7.39
N GLY A 826 24.59 -40.58 7.49
CA GLY A 826 24.80 -39.21 7.96
C GLY A 826 24.71 -38.13 6.88
N ILE A 827 24.44 -38.47 5.61
CA ILE A 827 24.42 -37.50 4.51
C ILE A 827 23.14 -36.65 4.55
N THR A 828 23.31 -35.34 4.40
CA THR A 828 22.21 -34.35 4.45
C THR A 828 21.87 -33.79 3.07
N HIS A 829 22.88 -33.63 2.20
CA HIS A 829 22.78 -32.97 0.91
C HIS A 829 23.45 -33.80 -0.19
N VAL A 830 22.83 -33.87 -1.36
CA VAL A 830 23.44 -34.42 -2.58
C VAL A 830 23.38 -33.34 -3.66
N ILE A 831 24.55 -32.82 -4.00
CA ILE A 831 24.73 -31.80 -5.03
C ILE A 831 24.81 -32.54 -6.37
N CYS A 832 23.81 -32.34 -7.22
CA CYS A 832 23.58 -33.19 -8.39
C CYS A 832 23.64 -32.38 -9.68
N THR A 833 24.28 -32.91 -10.73
CA THR A 833 24.11 -32.37 -12.08
C THR A 833 22.71 -32.70 -12.60
N GLU A 834 22.16 -31.86 -13.46
CA GLU A 834 20.88 -32.09 -14.10
C GLU A 834 20.85 -33.42 -14.87
N THR A 835 21.92 -33.68 -15.63
CA THR A 835 22.12 -34.90 -16.41
C THR A 835 22.09 -36.17 -15.54
N ALA A 836 22.64 -36.13 -14.32
CA ALA A 836 22.56 -37.23 -13.38
C ALA A 836 21.16 -37.36 -12.76
N PHE A 837 20.49 -36.24 -12.45
CA PHE A 837 19.15 -36.27 -11.88
C PHE A 837 18.11 -36.80 -12.89
N ARG A 838 18.10 -36.28 -14.13
CA ARG A 838 17.20 -36.74 -15.20
C ARG A 838 17.43 -38.23 -15.51
N LYS A 839 18.69 -38.69 -15.63
CA LYS A 839 19.01 -40.11 -15.88
C LYS A 839 18.58 -41.05 -14.75
N ALA A 840 18.53 -40.56 -13.51
CA ALA A 840 17.98 -41.25 -12.34
C ALA A 840 16.47 -41.07 -12.14
N VAL A 841 15.77 -40.50 -13.12
CA VAL A 841 14.29 -40.33 -13.17
C VAL A 841 13.71 -40.97 -14.45
N SER A 842 14.43 -40.98 -15.57
CA SER A 842 13.96 -41.49 -16.86
C SER A 842 14.04 -43.02 -17.02
N THR A 843 14.43 -43.75 -15.98
CA THR A 843 14.89 -45.15 -16.07
C THR A 843 13.97 -46.14 -15.32
N GLY A 844 12.67 -46.07 -15.64
CA GLY A 844 11.70 -47.13 -15.39
C GLY A 844 10.93 -47.10 -14.06
N ASN A 845 9.86 -47.89 -14.03
CA ASN A 845 9.17 -48.33 -12.82
C ASN A 845 10.11 -49.19 -11.95
N ASP A 846 9.75 -49.35 -10.67
CA ASP A 846 9.36 -50.67 -10.14
C ASP A 846 8.97 -50.56 -8.65
N TYR A 847 7.82 -51.16 -8.32
CA TYR A 847 7.45 -51.52 -6.96
C TYR A 847 7.76 -53.01 -6.77
N LEU A 848 8.87 -53.34 -6.10
CA LEU A 848 9.13 -54.55 -5.30
C LEU A 848 10.61 -54.51 -4.81
N PRO A 849 10.98 -55.24 -3.73
CA PRO A 849 12.33 -55.25 -3.20
C PRO A 849 13.22 -56.30 -3.90
N ALA A 850 14.51 -56.00 -4.03
CA ALA A 850 15.55 -56.96 -4.39
C ALA A 850 16.59 -57.04 -3.24
N PRO A 851 17.21 -58.20 -2.98
CA PRO A 851 18.12 -58.38 -1.83
C PRO A 851 19.36 -57.49 -1.89
N ILE A 852 19.92 -57.18 -0.72
CA ILE A 852 21.21 -56.50 -0.60
C ILE A 852 22.31 -57.57 -0.63
N THR A 853 23.13 -57.57 -1.69
CA THR A 853 24.39 -58.33 -1.72
C THR A 853 25.60 -57.41 -1.45
N PRO A 854 26.70 -57.91 -0.87
CA PRO A 854 27.83 -57.09 -0.51
C PRO A 854 28.79 -56.84 -1.69
N TRP A 855 29.34 -55.62 -1.72
CA TRP A 855 30.63 -55.25 -2.34
C TRP A 855 30.79 -55.37 -3.87
N SER A 856 30.85 -54.22 -4.55
CA SER A 856 31.57 -54.04 -5.82
C SER A 856 31.96 -52.56 -6.01
N PRO A 857 33.23 -52.22 -6.28
CA PRO A 857 33.69 -50.83 -6.30
C PRO A 857 33.54 -50.14 -7.68
N ARG A 858 33.34 -48.81 -7.64
CA ARG A 858 33.33 -47.84 -8.77
C ARG A 858 32.16 -47.93 -9.78
N THR A 859 31.12 -47.09 -9.58
CA THR A 859 30.90 -45.84 -10.37
C THR A 859 29.51 -45.23 -10.17
N ASN A 860 29.46 -44.03 -9.56
CA ASN A 860 28.60 -42.83 -9.74
C ASN A 860 27.24 -42.88 -10.53
N LYS A 861 26.54 -44.02 -10.65
CA LYS A 861 25.24 -44.17 -11.34
C LYS A 861 24.05 -44.23 -10.37
N ASN A 862 24.27 -44.71 -9.14
CA ASN A 862 23.20 -44.99 -8.16
C ASN A 862 23.07 -43.95 -7.05
N THR A 863 23.96 -42.95 -6.94
CA THR A 863 23.99 -41.93 -5.87
C THR A 863 22.63 -41.26 -5.64
N VAL A 864 21.97 -40.82 -6.72
CA VAL A 864 20.64 -40.18 -6.67
C VAL A 864 19.54 -41.17 -6.27
N ARG A 865 19.65 -42.44 -6.71
CA ARG A 865 18.68 -43.51 -6.37
C ARG A 865 18.79 -43.92 -4.89
N ALA A 866 20.01 -44.04 -4.37
CA ALA A 866 20.27 -44.29 -2.95
C ALA A 866 19.76 -43.13 -2.09
N ALA A 867 20.10 -41.88 -2.44
CA ALA A 867 19.65 -40.70 -1.72
C ALA A 867 18.12 -40.56 -1.65
N LYS A 868 17.38 -40.93 -2.72
CA LYS A 868 15.91 -40.96 -2.72
C LYS A 868 15.29 -42.00 -1.78
N ARG A 869 16.03 -43.07 -1.43
CA ARG A 869 15.56 -44.10 -0.49
C ARG A 869 15.72 -43.69 0.99
N ILE A 870 16.50 -42.65 1.29
CA ILE A 870 16.77 -42.18 2.65
C ILE A 870 15.91 -40.95 2.98
N LYS A 871 15.02 -41.10 3.97
CA LYS A 871 14.05 -40.06 4.35
C LYS A 871 14.74 -38.86 5.02
N GLY A 872 15.00 -37.81 4.25
CA GLY A 872 15.45 -36.52 4.77
C GLY A 872 16.39 -35.76 3.83
N ILE A 873 17.17 -36.48 3.01
CA ILE A 873 18.25 -35.95 2.17
C ILE A 873 17.73 -34.92 1.16
N LYS A 874 18.46 -33.81 1.00
CA LYS A 874 18.17 -32.74 0.02
C LYS A 874 18.96 -32.97 -1.26
N ILE A 875 18.28 -33.16 -2.38
CA ILE A 875 18.92 -33.32 -3.70
C ILE A 875 18.80 -32.00 -4.46
N VAL A 876 19.91 -31.25 -4.56
CA VAL A 876 19.97 -29.84 -4.99
C VAL A 876 20.84 -29.66 -6.24
N SER A 877 20.63 -28.57 -6.97
CA SER A 877 21.53 -28.11 -8.03
C SER A 877 22.82 -27.48 -7.48
N VAL A 878 23.86 -27.37 -8.31
CA VAL A 878 25.16 -26.80 -7.91
C VAL A 878 25.08 -25.33 -7.54
N ASP A 879 24.21 -24.58 -8.23
CA ASP A 879 23.89 -23.19 -7.97
C ASP A 879 23.34 -22.92 -6.55
N TRP A 880 22.84 -23.93 -5.82
CA TRP A 880 22.58 -23.79 -4.38
C TRP A 880 23.85 -23.53 -3.57
N LEU A 881 24.92 -24.28 -3.87
CA LEU A 881 26.22 -24.13 -3.23
C LEU A 881 26.83 -22.80 -3.64
N GLU A 882 26.85 -22.49 -4.94
CA GLU A 882 27.44 -21.26 -5.48
C GLU A 882 26.73 -20.00 -4.95
N GLU A 883 25.40 -19.93 -4.99
CA GLU A 883 24.67 -18.80 -4.41
C GLU A 883 24.78 -18.71 -2.88
N SER A 884 25.06 -19.81 -2.19
CA SER A 884 25.37 -19.79 -0.75
C SER A 884 26.78 -19.24 -0.50
N LEU A 885 27.77 -19.66 -1.31
CA LEU A 885 29.14 -19.16 -1.30
C LEU A 885 29.24 -17.70 -1.75
N LEU A 886 28.27 -17.18 -2.52
CA LEU A 886 28.17 -15.76 -2.90
C LEU A 886 27.27 -14.92 -1.97
N SER A 887 26.33 -15.51 -1.22
CA SER A 887 25.36 -14.74 -0.41
C SER A 887 26.02 -13.88 0.69
N LYS A 888 25.49 -12.69 0.98
CA LYS A 888 25.96 -11.85 2.09
C LYS A 888 25.59 -12.40 3.48
N THR A 889 24.81 -13.49 3.57
CA THR A 889 24.42 -14.12 4.85
C THR A 889 25.40 -15.19 5.33
N ARG A 890 25.64 -15.29 6.65
CA ARG A 890 26.51 -16.31 7.27
C ARG A 890 25.98 -17.76 7.18
N ARG A 891 24.71 -17.96 6.83
CA ARG A 891 24.08 -19.29 6.62
C ARG A 891 23.87 -19.54 5.10
N PRO A 892 23.80 -20.81 4.66
CA PRO A 892 23.43 -21.17 3.29
C PRO A 892 22.07 -20.59 2.87
N LYS A 893 21.85 -20.49 1.54
CA LYS A 893 20.53 -20.21 0.96
C LYS A 893 19.54 -21.33 1.34
N ARG A 894 18.26 -21.00 1.50
CA ARG A 894 17.19 -22.02 1.69
C ARG A 894 17.17 -22.96 0.49
N GLU A 895 17.11 -24.26 0.73
CA GLU A 895 17.34 -25.31 -0.29
C GLU A 895 16.13 -25.47 -1.22
N LYS A 896 14.92 -25.17 -0.72
CA LYS A 896 13.63 -25.45 -1.38
C LYS A 896 13.53 -25.06 -2.88
N PRO A 897 13.94 -23.86 -3.34
CA PRO A 897 13.91 -23.51 -4.76
C PRO A 897 14.96 -24.23 -5.62
N TYR A 898 16.09 -24.66 -5.04
CA TYR A 898 17.19 -25.35 -5.74
C TYR A 898 17.07 -26.88 -5.71
N LEU A 899 16.11 -27.45 -4.96
CA LEU A 899 15.80 -28.87 -5.01
C LEU A 899 15.45 -29.28 -6.44
N TRP A 900 16.09 -30.33 -6.97
CA TRP A 900 15.81 -30.80 -8.33
C TRP A 900 14.35 -31.24 -8.54
N VAL A 901 13.68 -31.70 -7.48
CA VAL A 901 12.24 -31.99 -7.50
C VAL A 901 11.39 -30.72 -7.66
N THR A 902 11.84 -29.57 -7.15
CA THR A 902 11.19 -28.27 -7.37
C THR A 902 11.48 -27.76 -8.78
N LYS A 903 12.77 -27.73 -9.20
CA LYS A 903 13.16 -27.30 -10.56
C LYS A 903 12.45 -28.10 -11.64
N MET A 904 12.49 -29.44 -11.59
CA MET A 904 11.80 -30.29 -12.58
C MET A 904 10.27 -30.12 -12.58
N LYS A 905 9.64 -29.72 -11.46
CA LYS A 905 8.21 -29.40 -11.42
C LYS A 905 7.90 -28.03 -12.03
N ALA A 906 8.71 -27.02 -11.75
CA ALA A 906 8.59 -25.71 -12.37
C ALA A 906 8.89 -25.76 -13.89
N GLU A 907 9.86 -26.58 -14.29
CA GLU A 907 10.21 -26.77 -15.69
C GLU A 907 9.17 -27.60 -16.43
N ARG A 908 8.69 -28.74 -15.90
CA ARG A 908 7.55 -29.46 -16.49
C ARG A 908 6.30 -28.60 -16.56
N LYS A 909 6.08 -27.71 -15.57
CA LYS A 909 5.01 -26.71 -15.64
C LYS A 909 5.23 -25.77 -16.84
N ARG A 910 6.42 -25.20 -17.02
CA ARG A 910 6.77 -24.36 -18.18
C ARG A 910 6.72 -25.09 -19.52
N GLU A 911 7.12 -26.36 -19.58
CA GLU A 911 6.99 -27.20 -20.78
C GLU A 911 5.52 -27.50 -21.09
N LEU A 912 4.69 -27.71 -20.07
CA LEU A 912 3.26 -27.92 -20.22
C LEU A 912 2.58 -26.61 -20.68
N GLU A 913 2.90 -25.49 -20.05
CA GLU A 913 2.46 -24.14 -20.45
C GLU A 913 2.88 -23.81 -21.89
N LYS A 914 4.14 -24.11 -22.27
CA LYS A 914 4.64 -23.89 -23.64
C LYS A 914 4.06 -24.89 -24.66
N LYS A 915 3.63 -26.09 -24.24
CA LYS A 915 2.88 -27.02 -25.09
C LYS A 915 1.39 -26.65 -25.19
N LEU A 916 0.82 -26.02 -24.16
CA LEU A 916 -0.52 -25.42 -24.16
C LEU A 916 -0.56 -24.08 -24.93
N SER A 917 0.58 -23.41 -25.14
CA SER A 917 0.67 -22.25 -26.02
C SER A 917 1.03 -22.61 -27.48
N LEU A 918 1.52 -23.84 -27.74
CA LEU A 918 1.88 -24.32 -29.08
C LEU A 918 0.87 -25.33 -29.66
N LYS A 919 -0.03 -25.90 -28.85
CA LYS A 919 -1.29 -26.48 -29.32
C LYS A 919 -2.40 -25.48 -29.00
N GLY A 920 -2.97 -24.87 -30.03
CA GLY A 920 -3.89 -23.74 -29.89
C GLY A 920 -5.24 -24.08 -29.23
N ALA A 921 -5.92 -23.00 -28.83
CA ALA A 921 -7.35 -22.92 -28.51
C ALA A 921 -7.93 -23.96 -27.52
N GLY A 922 -7.96 -23.59 -26.22
CA GLY A 922 -8.83 -24.25 -25.22
C GLY A 922 -8.26 -24.26 -23.80
N GLY A 923 -8.61 -23.27 -22.96
CA GLY A 923 -7.98 -23.11 -21.64
C GLY A 923 -8.65 -22.16 -20.64
N THR A 924 -9.99 -22.11 -20.60
CA THR A 924 -10.81 -21.57 -19.48
C THR A 924 -10.29 -20.33 -18.71
N LYS A 925 -10.58 -19.12 -19.21
CA LYS A 925 -10.71 -17.92 -18.35
C LYS A 925 -11.82 -18.12 -17.29
N PRO A 926 -11.83 -17.38 -16.16
CA PRO A 926 -12.97 -17.37 -15.24
C PRO A 926 -14.26 -16.86 -15.91
N PHE A 927 -15.42 -17.42 -15.55
CA PHE A 927 -16.68 -17.14 -16.29
C PHE A 927 -17.17 -15.68 -16.20
N SER A 928 -16.60 -14.84 -15.34
CA SER A 928 -16.91 -13.40 -15.26
C SER A 928 -16.22 -12.53 -16.32
N GLU A 929 -15.46 -13.11 -17.26
CA GLU A 929 -14.69 -12.40 -18.31
C GLU A 929 -15.14 -12.82 -19.73
N PHE A 930 -16.46 -12.89 -19.95
CA PHE A 930 -17.05 -13.27 -21.25
C PHE A 930 -18.26 -12.40 -21.56
N ASP A 931 -18.09 -11.49 -22.52
CA ASP A 931 -19.10 -10.50 -22.90
C ASP A 931 -20.32 -11.13 -23.60
N ASP A 932 -20.18 -12.37 -24.10
CA ASP A 932 -21.21 -13.09 -24.85
C ASP A 932 -22.18 -13.94 -24.01
N TYR A 933 -22.05 -13.99 -22.67
CA TYR A 933 -22.88 -14.87 -21.82
C TYR A 933 -23.36 -14.19 -20.52
N HIS A 934 -24.64 -14.33 -20.20
CA HIS A 934 -25.25 -13.87 -18.94
C HIS A 934 -25.79 -15.04 -18.09
N ILE A 935 -26.31 -14.78 -16.89
CA ILE A 935 -26.86 -15.82 -15.99
C ILE A 935 -28.28 -16.17 -16.43
N TYR A 936 -28.53 -17.44 -16.76
CA TYR A 936 -29.84 -17.93 -17.20
C TYR A 936 -30.93 -17.66 -16.16
N THR A 937 -32.07 -17.21 -16.64
CA THR A 937 -33.27 -16.90 -15.86
C THR A 937 -34.47 -17.56 -16.54
N ASP A 938 -35.27 -18.36 -15.81
CA ASP A 938 -36.45 -18.99 -16.42
C ASP A 938 -37.61 -18.00 -16.64
N GLY A 939 -38.62 -18.43 -17.40
CA GLY A 939 -39.82 -17.64 -17.70
C GLY A 939 -40.71 -17.30 -16.49
N LEU A 940 -40.31 -17.69 -15.27
CA LEU A 940 -40.92 -17.27 -14.01
C LEU A 940 -40.02 -16.29 -13.23
N GLY A 941 -38.93 -15.82 -13.84
CA GLY A 941 -37.97 -14.88 -13.24
C GLY A 941 -36.91 -15.53 -12.34
N HIS A 942 -36.84 -16.85 -12.22
CA HIS A 942 -35.85 -17.49 -11.35
C HIS A 942 -34.48 -17.56 -12.00
N ARG A 943 -33.51 -16.85 -11.42
CA ARG A 943 -32.09 -16.92 -11.83
C ARG A 943 -31.48 -18.24 -11.36
N TYR A 944 -30.86 -19.01 -12.25
CA TYR A 944 -30.27 -20.32 -11.91
C TYR A 944 -28.91 -20.16 -11.24
N THR A 945 -28.92 -19.65 -10.02
CA THR A 945 -27.80 -19.59 -9.08
C THR A 945 -28.12 -20.36 -7.81
N ALA A 946 -27.17 -21.14 -7.32
CA ALA A 946 -27.21 -21.74 -5.98
C ALA A 946 -25.88 -21.59 -5.26
N MET A 947 -25.92 -21.17 -3.99
CA MET A 947 -24.81 -21.30 -3.06
C MET A 947 -25.11 -22.40 -2.04
N LEU A 948 -24.15 -23.29 -1.82
CA LEU A 948 -24.24 -24.41 -0.88
C LEU A 948 -23.06 -24.33 0.10
N VAL A 949 -23.35 -24.01 1.35
CA VAL A 949 -22.34 -23.80 2.41
C VAL A 949 -22.38 -24.92 3.44
N ARG A 950 -21.22 -25.56 3.67
CA ARG A 950 -21.04 -26.68 4.61
C ARG A 950 -20.17 -26.27 5.78
N HIS A 951 -20.70 -26.42 6.99
CA HIS A 951 -20.05 -26.03 8.24
C HIS A 951 -19.32 -27.20 8.87
N SER A 952 -18.06 -26.99 9.30
CA SER A 952 -17.27 -28.03 9.97
C SER A 952 -17.38 -27.85 11.50
N PRO A 953 -17.97 -28.80 12.26
CA PRO A 953 -18.09 -28.65 13.72
C PRO A 953 -16.73 -28.60 14.44
N PHE A 954 -15.66 -29.11 13.81
CA PHE A 954 -14.31 -29.18 14.39
C PHE A 954 -13.35 -28.08 13.90
N SER A 955 -13.80 -27.10 13.09
CA SER A 955 -12.92 -25.99 12.66
C SER A 955 -13.69 -24.74 12.19
N LYS A 956 -13.07 -23.56 12.28
CA LYS A 956 -13.61 -22.30 11.72
C LYS A 956 -13.68 -22.26 10.17
N PHE A 957 -13.51 -23.39 9.49
CA PHE A 957 -13.43 -23.47 8.03
C PHE A 957 -14.77 -23.94 7.43
N ARG A 958 -15.37 -23.08 6.61
CA ARG A 958 -16.54 -23.43 5.78
C ARG A 958 -16.06 -23.98 4.42
N GLU A 959 -16.74 -24.99 3.91
CA GLU A 959 -16.66 -25.37 2.49
C GLU A 959 -17.83 -24.72 1.74
N ARG A 960 -17.58 -24.08 0.60
CA ARG A 960 -18.62 -23.42 -0.21
C ARG A 960 -18.54 -23.88 -1.65
N HIS A 961 -19.67 -24.31 -2.20
CA HIS A 961 -19.88 -24.45 -3.64
C HIS A 961 -20.81 -23.32 -4.10
N THR A 962 -20.50 -22.71 -5.24
CA THR A 962 -21.38 -21.78 -5.95
C THR A 962 -21.59 -22.34 -7.35
N ILE A 963 -22.84 -22.60 -7.72
CA ILE A 963 -23.25 -23.21 -8.99
C ILE A 963 -24.10 -22.18 -9.75
N LYS A 964 -23.84 -21.98 -11.04
CA LYS A 964 -24.64 -21.09 -11.91
C LYS A 964 -24.87 -21.73 -13.28
N ILE A 965 -26.04 -21.50 -13.87
CA ILE A 965 -26.26 -21.69 -15.33
C ILE A 965 -26.02 -20.36 -16.04
N TYR A 966 -25.39 -20.42 -17.20
CA TYR A 966 -25.17 -19.30 -18.09
C TYR A 966 -25.79 -19.58 -19.46
N GLU A 967 -26.23 -18.51 -20.12
CA GLU A 967 -26.91 -18.46 -21.42
C GLU A 967 -26.17 -17.47 -22.34
N SER A 968 -26.05 -17.79 -23.62
CA SER A 968 -25.35 -16.96 -24.60
C SER A 968 -26.25 -15.88 -25.20
N ASN A 969 -25.71 -14.68 -25.38
CA ASN A 969 -26.38 -13.54 -26.02
C ASN A 969 -26.67 -13.79 -27.53
N ALA A 970 -26.00 -14.76 -28.15
CA ALA A 970 -26.26 -15.19 -29.53
C ALA A 970 -27.55 -16.04 -29.66
N LEU A 971 -28.19 -15.97 -30.83
CA LEU A 971 -29.36 -16.77 -31.21
C LEU A 971 -28.98 -17.84 -32.26
N PRO A 972 -29.48 -19.08 -32.15
CA PRO A 972 -30.23 -19.64 -31.02
C PRO A 972 -29.36 -19.75 -29.76
N HIS A 973 -29.97 -19.55 -28.59
CA HIS A 973 -29.24 -19.53 -27.32
C HIS A 973 -28.55 -20.86 -27.00
N THR A 974 -27.32 -20.76 -26.49
CA THR A 974 -26.49 -21.87 -26.05
C THR A 974 -26.09 -21.71 -24.59
N TYR A 975 -25.94 -22.81 -23.87
CA TYR A 975 -25.92 -22.81 -22.42
C TYR A 975 -24.67 -23.48 -21.86
N ALA A 976 -24.37 -23.20 -20.59
CA ALA A 976 -23.34 -23.87 -19.81
C ALA A 976 -23.73 -23.93 -18.33
N ALA A 977 -23.41 -25.02 -17.63
CA ALA A 977 -23.59 -25.13 -16.18
C ALA A 977 -22.21 -25.19 -15.51
N PHE A 978 -21.93 -24.28 -14.57
CA PHE A 978 -20.60 -24.05 -14.02
C PHE A 978 -20.63 -24.11 -12.48
N VAL A 979 -19.58 -24.67 -11.87
CA VAL A 979 -19.42 -24.72 -10.41
C VAL A 979 -18.06 -24.18 -9.97
N LYS A 980 -18.05 -23.40 -8.89
CA LYS A 980 -16.86 -22.92 -8.19
C LYS A 980 -16.87 -23.45 -6.75
N TYR A 981 -15.79 -24.12 -6.36
CA TYR A 981 -15.57 -24.66 -5.02
C TYR A 981 -14.50 -23.86 -4.27
N THR A 982 -14.72 -23.61 -2.99
CA THR A 982 -13.79 -22.89 -2.12
C THR A 982 -13.74 -23.50 -0.71
N ARG A 983 -12.52 -23.63 -0.19
CA ARG A 983 -12.17 -24.01 1.19
C ARG A 983 -10.90 -23.25 1.57
N VAL A 984 -10.62 -23.02 2.85
CA VAL A 984 -9.43 -22.24 3.26
C VAL A 984 -8.14 -22.82 2.67
N GLY A 985 -7.41 -22.00 1.92
CA GLY A 985 -6.18 -22.37 1.20
C GLY A 985 -6.35 -23.10 -0.14
N LYS A 986 -7.58 -23.35 -0.62
CA LYS A 986 -7.86 -24.01 -1.91
C LYS A 986 -9.14 -23.50 -2.59
N SER A 987 -9.04 -23.11 -3.85
CA SER A 987 -10.17 -22.93 -4.75
C SER A 987 -10.04 -23.86 -5.97
N ALA A 988 -11.18 -24.21 -6.57
CA ALA A 988 -11.28 -24.92 -7.84
C ALA A 988 -12.57 -24.49 -8.55
N SER A 989 -12.67 -24.73 -9.85
CA SER A 989 -13.91 -24.54 -10.62
C SER A 989 -13.93 -25.44 -11.83
N ASP A 990 -15.12 -25.86 -12.25
CA ASP A 990 -15.31 -26.84 -13.32
C ASP A 990 -16.66 -26.65 -14.03
N PHE A 991 -16.82 -27.28 -15.19
CA PHE A 991 -18.09 -27.33 -15.92
C PHE A 991 -18.87 -28.60 -15.58
N LEU A 992 -20.13 -28.42 -15.17
CA LEU A 992 -21.12 -29.49 -15.03
C LEU A 992 -21.75 -29.82 -16.38
N ALA A 993 -21.95 -28.80 -17.22
CA ALA A 993 -22.24 -28.92 -18.65
C ALA A 993 -21.38 -27.90 -19.41
N PRO A 994 -20.70 -28.29 -20.51
CA PRO A 994 -19.83 -27.41 -21.28
C PRO A 994 -20.63 -26.32 -22.01
N ARG A 995 -19.92 -25.37 -22.61
CA ARG A 995 -20.51 -24.37 -23.52
C ARG A 995 -21.02 -25.03 -24.80
N GLY A 996 -22.02 -24.42 -25.43
CA GLY A 996 -22.73 -25.05 -26.56
C GLY A 996 -23.73 -26.13 -26.14
N SER A 997 -23.98 -26.32 -24.84
CA SER A 997 -25.01 -27.26 -24.37
C SER A 997 -26.41 -26.74 -24.65
N THR A 998 -27.38 -27.65 -24.82
CA THR A 998 -28.80 -27.30 -24.77
C THR A 998 -29.20 -26.88 -23.35
N LEU A 999 -30.27 -26.08 -23.23
CA LEU A 999 -30.83 -25.66 -21.94
C LEU A 999 -31.13 -26.86 -21.04
N GLU A 1000 -31.77 -27.89 -21.58
CA GLU A 1000 -32.08 -29.14 -20.87
C GLU A 1000 -30.82 -29.83 -20.32
N THR A 1001 -29.74 -29.88 -21.10
CA THR A 1001 -28.45 -30.46 -20.66
C THR A 1001 -27.87 -29.66 -19.49
N ALA A 1002 -27.91 -28.32 -19.56
CA ALA A 1002 -27.41 -27.45 -18.51
C ALA A 1002 -28.26 -27.53 -17.22
N ILE A 1003 -29.59 -27.51 -17.34
CA ILE A 1003 -30.54 -27.69 -16.23
C ILE A 1003 -30.35 -29.07 -15.58
N SER A 1004 -30.30 -30.15 -16.38
CA SER A 1004 -30.12 -31.51 -15.88
C SER A 1004 -28.80 -31.68 -15.11
N ALA A 1005 -27.70 -31.13 -15.63
CA ALA A 1005 -26.40 -31.13 -14.95
C ALA A 1005 -26.42 -30.32 -13.63
N PHE A 1006 -27.08 -29.16 -13.62
CA PHE A 1006 -27.26 -28.33 -12.43
C PHE A 1006 -28.08 -29.04 -11.36
N HIS A 1007 -29.26 -29.57 -11.70
CA HIS A 1007 -30.15 -30.31 -10.80
C HIS A 1007 -29.43 -31.53 -10.20
N LYS A 1008 -28.76 -32.33 -11.04
CA LYS A 1008 -28.05 -33.54 -10.62
C LYS A 1008 -26.91 -33.23 -9.65
N PHE A 1009 -26.16 -32.15 -9.87
CA PHE A 1009 -25.11 -31.74 -8.94
C PHE A 1009 -25.67 -31.13 -7.65
N PHE A 1010 -26.71 -30.30 -7.74
CA PHE A 1010 -27.42 -29.75 -6.57
C PHE A 1010 -27.92 -30.87 -5.66
N LYS A 1011 -28.73 -31.80 -6.20
CA LYS A 1011 -29.32 -32.93 -5.46
C LYS A 1011 -28.25 -33.86 -4.88
N ALA A 1012 -27.13 -34.09 -5.58
CA ALA A 1012 -26.01 -34.84 -5.03
C ALA A 1012 -25.38 -34.16 -3.80
N LYS A 1013 -25.24 -32.82 -3.81
CA LYS A 1013 -24.66 -32.06 -2.69
C LYS A 1013 -25.66 -31.82 -1.56
N SER A 1014 -26.78 -31.14 -1.80
CA SER A 1014 -27.80 -30.88 -0.77
C SER A 1014 -28.46 -32.18 -0.29
N GLY A 1015 -29.00 -32.97 -1.22
CA GLY A 1015 -29.89 -34.11 -0.97
C GLY A 1015 -31.34 -33.86 -1.40
N ILE A 1016 -31.68 -32.61 -1.74
CA ILE A 1016 -33.03 -32.13 -2.09
C ILE A 1016 -33.12 -31.95 -3.61
N ASP A 1017 -34.27 -32.20 -4.26
CA ASP A 1017 -34.43 -31.80 -5.66
C ASP A 1017 -34.48 -30.27 -5.82
N TRP A 1018 -34.10 -29.75 -6.99
CA TRP A 1018 -34.20 -28.32 -7.26
C TRP A 1018 -35.65 -27.82 -7.27
N ARG A 1019 -36.61 -28.70 -7.59
CA ARG A 1019 -38.05 -28.40 -7.51
C ARG A 1019 -38.58 -28.32 -6.07
N GLU A 1020 -37.96 -29.06 -5.14
CA GLU A 1020 -38.36 -29.21 -3.73
C GLU A 1020 -37.66 -28.20 -2.79
N ARG A 1021 -36.90 -27.23 -3.35
CA ARG A 1021 -35.96 -26.34 -2.65
C ARG A 1021 -36.55 -25.42 -1.55
N GLY A 1022 -37.86 -25.45 -1.31
CA GLY A 1022 -38.55 -24.65 -0.29
C GLY A 1022 -38.81 -25.37 1.04
N GLU A 1023 -38.73 -26.70 1.09
CA GLU A 1023 -39.07 -27.48 2.28
C GLU A 1023 -37.86 -27.87 3.15
N LYS A 1024 -38.10 -28.21 4.42
CA LYS A 1024 -37.05 -28.53 5.40
C LYS A 1024 -36.33 -29.83 5.02
N THR A 1025 -35.00 -29.75 4.91
CA THR A 1025 -34.10 -30.84 4.53
C THR A 1025 -34.34 -32.15 5.33
N PRO A 1026 -34.77 -33.26 4.69
CA PRO A 1026 -34.84 -34.56 5.36
C PRO A 1026 -33.45 -35.16 5.64
N PRO A 1027 -33.29 -36.02 6.66
CA PRO A 1027 -31.99 -36.54 7.07
C PRO A 1027 -31.32 -37.40 6.00
N LYS A 1028 -30.03 -37.17 5.75
CA LYS A 1028 -29.31 -37.81 4.66
C LYS A 1028 -28.95 -39.25 5.00
N LYS A 1029 -29.31 -40.19 4.12
CA LYS A 1029 -29.01 -41.62 4.25
C LYS A 1029 -27.73 -41.97 3.48
N THR A 1030 -26.97 -42.92 4.01
CA THR A 1030 -25.84 -43.54 3.30
C THR A 1030 -26.32 -44.36 2.10
N VAL A 1031 -25.40 -44.79 1.23
CA VAL A 1031 -25.69 -45.70 0.10
C VAL A 1031 -26.27 -47.07 0.56
N LYS A 1032 -26.22 -47.36 1.87
CA LYS A 1032 -26.83 -48.54 2.51
C LYS A 1032 -28.10 -48.21 3.33
N GLY A 1033 -28.70 -47.04 3.14
CA GLY A 1033 -29.97 -46.64 3.79
C GLY A 1033 -29.89 -46.17 5.25
N ILE A 1034 -28.72 -46.25 5.89
CA ILE A 1034 -28.52 -45.81 7.29
C ILE A 1034 -28.55 -44.27 7.35
N GLU A 1035 -29.38 -43.72 8.24
CA GLU A 1035 -29.47 -42.27 8.53
C GLU A 1035 -28.24 -41.76 9.29
N LEU A 1036 -27.83 -40.52 9.03
CA LEU A 1036 -26.65 -39.88 9.63
C LEU A 1036 -27.04 -38.89 10.75
N PRO A 1037 -26.18 -38.67 11.77
CA PRO A 1037 -26.51 -37.86 12.95
C PRO A 1037 -26.83 -36.37 12.66
N PRO A 1038 -27.68 -35.71 13.48
CA PRO A 1038 -28.12 -34.33 13.23
C PRO A 1038 -27.05 -33.24 13.41
N ASP A 1039 -25.99 -33.51 14.17
CA ASP A 1039 -24.88 -32.61 14.45
C ASP A 1039 -23.95 -32.37 13.24
N GLU A 1040 -24.08 -33.18 12.19
CA GLU A 1040 -23.47 -32.98 10.87
C GLU A 1040 -24.24 -31.91 10.05
N GLY A 1041 -24.26 -30.66 10.53
CA GLY A 1041 -24.97 -29.52 9.92
C GLY A 1041 -24.39 -29.09 8.55
N TRP A 1042 -24.87 -29.71 7.47
CA TRP A 1042 -24.11 -29.75 6.22
C TRP A 1042 -24.46 -28.78 5.08
N PHE A 1043 -25.69 -28.30 4.88
CA PHE A 1043 -25.98 -27.38 3.75
C PHE A 1043 -27.10 -26.38 4.02
N GLU A 1044 -26.75 -25.09 3.92
CA GLU A 1044 -27.67 -23.95 3.87
C GLU A 1044 -27.77 -23.42 2.42
N TYR A 1045 -28.98 -23.14 1.96
CA TYR A 1045 -29.27 -22.48 0.68
C TYR A 1045 -29.72 -21.04 0.94
N THR A 1046 -29.13 -20.10 0.21
CA THR A 1046 -29.53 -18.69 0.20
C THR A 1046 -29.85 -18.31 -1.24
N PRO A 1047 -31.09 -17.91 -1.57
CA PRO A 1047 -31.39 -17.33 -2.88
C PRO A 1047 -30.72 -15.95 -3.00
N GLU A 1048 -30.13 -15.66 -4.15
CA GLU A 1048 -29.84 -14.26 -4.53
C GLU A 1048 -31.20 -13.62 -4.81
N THR A 1049 -31.66 -12.69 -3.96
CA THR A 1049 -32.89 -11.93 -4.22
C THR A 1049 -32.78 -11.18 -5.55
N PRO A 1050 -33.84 -11.13 -6.36
CA PRO A 1050 -33.85 -10.29 -7.56
C PRO A 1050 -33.66 -8.82 -7.16
N PRO A 1051 -33.06 -7.98 -8.02
CA PRO A 1051 -33.00 -6.55 -7.78
C PRO A 1051 -34.41 -5.99 -7.64
N HIS A 1052 -34.58 -5.02 -6.74
CA HIS A 1052 -35.89 -4.42 -6.47
C HIS A 1052 -36.43 -3.76 -7.75
N VAL A 1053 -37.49 -4.32 -8.33
CA VAL A 1053 -38.37 -3.56 -9.21
C VAL A 1053 -39.09 -2.55 -8.29
N PRO A 1054 -39.07 -1.23 -8.59
CA PRO A 1054 -39.83 -0.27 -7.81
C PRO A 1054 -41.33 -0.49 -8.01
N PRO A 1055 -42.18 -0.19 -7.00
CA PRO A 1055 -43.62 -0.22 -7.19
C PRO A 1055 -44.04 0.78 -8.28
N VAL A 1056 -45.03 0.41 -9.10
CA VAL A 1056 -45.57 1.27 -10.16
C VAL A 1056 -46.49 2.33 -9.54
N SER A 1057 -45.88 3.33 -8.89
CA SER A 1057 -46.60 4.39 -8.18
C SER A 1057 -45.85 5.74 -8.15
N SER A 1058 -45.09 6.05 -9.21
CA SER A 1058 -44.45 7.37 -9.38
C SER A 1058 -44.11 7.69 -10.85
N LEU A 1059 -45.13 7.71 -11.74
CA LEU A 1059 -45.04 8.43 -13.00
C LEU A 1059 -45.60 9.86 -12.81
N PRO A 1060 -45.00 10.89 -13.44
CA PRO A 1060 -45.55 12.24 -13.41
C PRO A 1060 -46.88 12.32 -14.19
N PRO A 1061 -47.83 13.18 -13.79
CA PRO A 1061 -49.11 13.30 -14.46
C PRO A 1061 -48.94 13.95 -15.84
N GLY A 1062 -49.12 13.19 -16.91
CA GLY A 1062 -48.99 13.69 -18.29
C GLY A 1062 -48.53 12.68 -19.34
N TYR A 1063 -48.91 11.40 -19.21
CA TYR A 1063 -48.75 10.39 -20.27
C TYR A 1063 -50.11 9.77 -20.57
N ASP A 1064 -50.42 9.60 -21.85
CA ASP A 1064 -51.78 9.34 -22.35
C ASP A 1064 -51.95 7.87 -22.77
N GLU A 1065 -52.96 7.18 -22.23
CA GLU A 1065 -53.21 5.75 -22.48
C GLU A 1065 -53.99 5.55 -23.80
N GLY A 1066 -53.36 5.89 -24.94
CA GLY A 1066 -54.05 6.02 -26.23
C GLY A 1066 -53.40 5.36 -27.46
N ALA A 1067 -52.37 4.52 -27.32
CA ALA A 1067 -51.59 4.05 -28.49
C ALA A 1067 -50.92 2.65 -28.36
N ALA A 1068 -51.56 1.65 -27.72
CA ALA A 1068 -50.92 0.33 -27.53
C ALA A 1068 -51.86 -0.92 -27.57
N THR A 1069 -53.04 -0.84 -28.20
CA THR A 1069 -54.03 -1.94 -28.19
C THR A 1069 -54.36 -2.50 -29.58
N GLU A 1070 -53.38 -3.05 -30.30
CA GLU A 1070 -53.68 -3.86 -31.52
C GLU A 1070 -52.62 -4.92 -31.92
N ALA A 1071 -51.55 -5.13 -31.13
CA ALA A 1071 -50.36 -5.91 -31.57
C ALA A 1071 -49.94 -7.06 -30.64
N THR A 1072 -50.86 -7.65 -29.86
CA THR A 1072 -50.50 -8.75 -28.92
C THR A 1072 -51.51 -9.92 -28.88
N ILE A 1073 -52.64 -9.83 -29.59
CA ILE A 1073 -53.58 -10.94 -29.75
C ILE A 1073 -53.94 -11.09 -31.24
N ILE A 1074 -53.10 -11.83 -31.96
CA ILE A 1074 -53.30 -12.60 -33.21
C ILE A 1074 -51.91 -12.79 -33.83
N MET A 1075 -51.22 -13.88 -33.44
CA MET A 1075 -50.02 -14.48 -34.07
C MET A 1075 -49.71 -15.81 -33.37
N LEU A 1076 -50.74 -16.65 -33.19
CA LEU A 1076 -50.65 -17.93 -32.48
C LEU A 1076 -51.47 -19.05 -33.17
N GLN A 1077 -51.63 -18.97 -34.50
CA GLN A 1077 -52.42 -19.95 -35.28
C GLN A 1077 -51.74 -20.50 -36.55
N ASP A 1078 -50.68 -19.88 -37.09
CA ASP A 1078 -49.99 -20.33 -38.32
C ASP A 1078 -48.58 -20.88 -38.06
N ALA A 1079 -48.49 -21.97 -37.28
CA ALA A 1079 -47.22 -22.67 -37.02
C ALA A 1079 -47.34 -24.21 -36.95
N VAL A 1080 -48.44 -24.82 -37.41
CA VAL A 1080 -48.57 -26.28 -37.56
C VAL A 1080 -49.31 -26.63 -38.86
N LYS A 1081 -48.58 -26.67 -39.98
CA LYS A 1081 -48.96 -27.43 -41.20
C LYS A 1081 -47.82 -27.50 -42.22
N GLU A 1082 -46.94 -28.49 -42.07
CA GLU A 1082 -46.61 -29.45 -43.13
C GLU A 1082 -45.73 -30.61 -42.60
N MET A 1083 -45.78 -31.75 -43.31
CA MET A 1083 -44.97 -32.98 -43.12
C MET A 1083 -45.17 -33.81 -41.83
N GLU A 1084 -46.18 -34.68 -41.88
CA GLU A 1084 -46.12 -36.07 -41.36
C GLU A 1084 -45.17 -36.95 -42.22
N PRO A 1085 -44.91 -38.25 -41.91
CA PRO A 1085 -45.14 -39.02 -40.66
C PRO A 1085 -43.91 -39.81 -40.15
N ASN A 1086 -43.97 -40.38 -38.93
CA ASN A 1086 -43.85 -41.85 -38.72
C ASN A 1086 -43.94 -42.30 -37.24
N GLU A 1087 -44.32 -43.59 -37.11
CA GLU A 1087 -44.45 -44.52 -35.97
C GLU A 1087 -43.51 -44.29 -34.74
N VAL A 1088 -43.83 -44.64 -33.47
CA VAL A 1088 -44.49 -45.86 -32.95
C VAL A 1088 -45.19 -45.62 -31.57
N ARG A 1089 -46.34 -46.32 -31.36
CA ARG A 1089 -47.03 -46.76 -30.10
C ARG A 1089 -46.22 -46.55 -28.78
N GLY A 1090 -46.71 -45.96 -27.68
CA GLY A 1090 -47.94 -46.23 -26.89
C GLY A 1090 -47.55 -46.42 -25.39
N VAL A 1091 -48.38 -46.64 -24.35
CA VAL A 1091 -49.83 -46.90 -24.16
C VAL A 1091 -50.24 -46.57 -22.70
N ARG A 1092 -51.33 -45.79 -22.47
CA ARG A 1092 -52.10 -45.55 -21.19
C ARG A 1092 -51.35 -44.93 -19.99
N GLY A 1093 -51.97 -44.26 -19.01
CA GLY A 1093 -53.36 -43.80 -18.76
C GLY A 1093 -53.33 -42.58 -17.80
N GLU A 1094 -54.35 -41.70 -17.70
CA GLU A 1094 -55.56 -41.85 -16.85
C GLU A 1094 -55.22 -42.23 -15.38
N THR A 1095 -55.59 -41.52 -14.31
CA THR A 1095 -56.60 -40.47 -14.02
C THR A 1095 -56.02 -39.40 -13.05
N GLN A 1096 -56.36 -38.09 -13.06
CA GLN A 1096 -57.62 -37.35 -12.81
C GLN A 1096 -57.91 -37.07 -11.31
N LEU A 1097 -58.41 -35.84 -11.00
CA LEU A 1097 -58.87 -35.31 -9.69
C LEU A 1097 -57.78 -35.04 -8.62
N SER A 1098 -57.88 -34.05 -7.72
CA SER A 1098 -58.66 -32.80 -7.68
C SER A 1098 -58.13 -31.88 -6.55
N THR A 1099 -58.59 -30.61 -6.49
CA THR A 1099 -58.85 -29.76 -5.28
C THR A 1099 -58.06 -30.02 -3.97
N THR A 1100 -57.46 -29.03 -3.28
CA THR A 1100 -57.83 -27.60 -3.17
C THR A 1100 -56.68 -26.76 -2.56
N GLU A 1101 -56.69 -25.46 -2.87
CA GLU A 1101 -56.17 -24.31 -2.12
C GLU A 1101 -55.25 -24.52 -0.89
N ALA A 1102 -53.98 -24.11 -1.04
CA ALA A 1102 -53.19 -23.35 -0.05
C ALA A 1102 -52.05 -22.60 -0.77
#